data_AF-A0A1B7MN35-F1
#
_entry.id   AF-A0A1B7MN35-F1
#
_cell.length_a   1.000
_cell.length_b   1.000
_cell.length_c   1.000
_cell.angle_alpha   90.00
_cell.angle_beta   90.00
_cell.angle_gamma   90.00
#
_symmetry.space_group_name_H-M   'P 1'
#
loop_
_entity.id
_entity.type
_entity.pdbx_description
1 polymer ?
#
loop_
_entity_poly.entity_id
_entity_poly.type
_entity_poly.pdbx_seq_one_letter_code
_entity_poly.pdbx_strand_id
1 'polypeptide(L)'
;MVQNVDSLRMALRKCPPGHSSRSSCLYNLATSLQERFKQRGVLSDLDEAIDLHRAALALRPLGHPDRSRSLNNLANSLRHKFNQRGVLSDLDEAIDLHRAALSIRPPGHSDRSSSLNDLASSLRDRFDQRGALSDLDEAIDLHRAALALRPHGHSFRSSSLNNLAISLQDRFDQRGVLSDLDEAIDLHRAALALRLPGHSDRWTSLNSLAISLQDRFDERGVLSDLDEVIDLHQAALALCPPDHSDRSLALKNLADSLQDRFKQKGVMSDLDEAIDLHRAALTLRPPGHSDRWPSLNNLAISLQDRFHQRGILCDLDEAIELHHAALSLCPPGHSDRSSSLNNLASSLRDRFNQRGILSDLDEAIDLHRAALALCPPGHSFRSSSLNNLGNNLRNRFKQRGVLSDLDEAIDLHQAALALHPPGHSNRSESLNNLAISLQHRFHHSGVLCDLDEAIELHHAAIALRPPGHSDRSSSLNNLANSLQDRFHHRGVLPDQDEAIDLHRAALALRPTGHSFRSSSLNNLAISLQQRFHHRGILCDLDEAIDLHHATLTLCPPGHSDRSSSLDNLANSLRDRFHQRGVLCDLDEAIDLHRAALALRPTGHSDRSSSLNNLAISLRDRFNQRGVLSDLDEAIDLHHATLALCPPGHSDRSSSLNNLAISLQQRFKQRNVLSDLDEAIGLHRAALALHPPGHSDRSSSLNNLAVGLRYRFDERGVLSDLDEVIDLHRAALALRPPGHLHRSSSLDNLANSLQDRFDQRGILSDQDEAIDLHRAALALYPPGHSHRSSCLNNLAVGLRYRFDKRGGLSDLDEAIELHRTALALHPPGHPDRSSYLKNLAINLRDRFKQGGVLSDLDEAFSHYSQLSQASHAVSHVDLEAARSWTTSAEQLNHSSMLTAYQTALMFLDQWQHLAGLSSSSYHFNLVREATSSLAMDAFSCSVRHGAFTTAVELLEQGRTVFWTQLARFQAPADEISASGDMGKALVAEFKKLSFHLRNVLEGSTEDTTQIRKLTVQRDDVISRIRMLPDFSRFLLPPLFSDLQKAAQDGPVIILNASQYSCDALIILSAQDPVHLSLDIAQVEVSEWSTELQSITKDAGSSDDHLQQNLIVGVLRELWQHIVAPIVTVLKELIRPRSRIWWCPTTEFTLLPLHAAGSYVKNGDKLSDFYISSYTPTLAALIRARQQVSLDASTPHFV
;
A
#
# COMPACT_ATOMS: atom_id res chain seq x y z
N MET A 1 44.77 -21.30 56.50
CA MET A 1 45.97 -22.16 56.61
C MET A 1 45.60 -23.55 56.12
N VAL A 2 45.96 -23.92 54.90
CA VAL A 2 45.90 -25.32 54.46
C VAL A 2 47.01 -26.04 55.22
N GLN A 3 46.64 -26.97 56.11
CA GLN A 3 47.66 -27.85 56.71
C GLN A 3 48.34 -28.62 55.57
N ASN A 4 49.66 -28.70 55.60
CA ASN A 4 50.42 -29.32 54.52
C ASN A 4 49.93 -30.77 54.33
N VAL A 5 49.32 -31.09 53.19
CA VAL A 5 48.78 -32.43 52.88
C VAL A 5 49.83 -33.52 53.10
N ASP A 6 51.11 -33.22 52.85
CA ASP A 6 52.22 -34.14 53.10
C ASP A 6 52.44 -34.42 54.60
N SER A 7 52.24 -33.41 55.45
CA SER A 7 52.30 -33.57 56.92
C SER A 7 51.14 -34.44 57.44
N LEU A 8 49.95 -34.30 56.86
CA LEU A 8 48.78 -35.12 57.20
C LEU A 8 48.91 -36.56 56.68
N ARG A 9 49.52 -36.75 55.50
CA ARG A 9 49.90 -38.09 55.00
C ARG A 9 50.92 -38.77 55.92
N MET A 10 51.90 -38.04 56.43
CA MET A 10 52.84 -38.58 57.44
C MET A 10 52.15 -38.90 58.77
N ALA A 11 51.22 -38.06 59.23
CA ALA A 11 50.44 -38.32 60.44
C ALA A 11 49.55 -39.58 60.30
N LEU A 12 48.97 -39.80 59.12
CA LEU A 12 48.21 -41.02 58.83
C LEU A 12 49.10 -42.27 58.81
N ARG A 13 50.33 -42.18 58.28
CA ARG A 13 51.31 -43.29 58.32
C ARG A 13 51.70 -43.68 59.75
N LYS A 14 51.71 -42.73 60.69
CA LYS A 14 51.98 -42.96 62.11
C LYS A 14 50.79 -43.56 62.88
N CYS A 15 49.61 -43.66 62.27
CA CYS A 15 48.40 -44.22 62.88
C CYS A 15 47.96 -45.49 62.14
N PRO A 16 48.58 -46.67 62.36
CA PRO A 16 48.28 -47.92 61.65
C PRO A 16 46.85 -48.44 61.92
N PRO A 17 46.33 -49.39 61.11
CA PRO A 17 45.01 -50.00 61.33
C PRO A 17 44.82 -50.46 62.79
N GLY A 18 43.72 -50.07 63.43
CA GLY A 18 43.45 -50.32 64.85
C GLY A 18 43.88 -49.20 65.82
N HIS A 19 44.66 -48.21 65.37
CA HIS A 19 45.03 -47.05 66.19
C HIS A 19 43.83 -46.13 66.47
N SER A 20 43.63 -45.73 67.73
CA SER A 20 42.45 -44.96 68.18
C SER A 20 42.25 -43.64 67.42
N SER A 21 43.34 -42.95 67.06
CA SER A 21 43.29 -41.68 66.30
C SER A 21 43.24 -41.84 64.78
N ARG A 22 43.25 -43.07 64.24
CA ARG A 22 43.32 -43.30 62.78
C ARG A 22 42.10 -42.72 62.06
N SER A 23 40.90 -42.85 62.63
CA SER A 23 39.67 -42.28 62.04
C SER A 23 39.76 -40.76 61.90
N SER A 24 40.34 -40.06 62.88
CA SER A 24 40.55 -38.62 62.85
C SER A 24 41.67 -38.20 61.90
N CYS A 25 42.77 -38.96 61.79
CA CYS A 25 43.81 -38.71 60.79
C CYS A 25 43.30 -38.88 59.35
N LEU A 26 42.50 -39.91 59.09
CA LEU A 26 41.83 -40.12 57.80
C LEU A 26 40.89 -38.96 57.48
N TYR A 27 40.05 -38.56 58.44
CA TYR A 27 39.10 -37.46 58.30
C TYR A 27 39.78 -36.10 58.03
N ASN A 28 40.86 -35.78 58.76
CA ASN A 28 41.59 -34.53 58.60
C ASN A 28 42.32 -34.46 57.24
N LEU A 29 42.93 -35.57 56.81
CA LEU A 29 43.55 -35.65 55.48
C LEU A 29 42.50 -35.49 54.38
N ALA A 30 41.36 -36.19 54.50
CA ALA A 30 40.26 -36.10 53.55
C ALA A 30 39.72 -34.66 53.43
N THR A 31 39.48 -34.00 54.57
CA THR A 31 39.00 -32.61 54.60
C THR A 31 40.03 -31.65 54.00
N SER A 32 41.32 -31.85 54.25
CA SER A 32 42.37 -31.01 53.66
C SER A 32 42.54 -31.23 52.16
N LEU A 33 42.33 -32.46 51.66
CA LEU A 33 42.30 -32.76 50.23
C LEU A 33 41.07 -32.16 49.56
N GLN A 34 39.92 -32.19 50.22
CA GLN A 34 38.70 -31.52 49.77
C GLN A 34 38.89 -30.00 49.66
N GLU A 35 39.52 -29.36 50.66
CA GLU A 35 39.83 -27.93 50.60
C GLU A 35 40.89 -27.60 49.52
N ARG A 36 41.88 -28.49 49.32
CA ARG A 36 42.84 -28.34 48.22
C ARG A 36 42.17 -28.49 46.86
N PHE A 37 41.21 -29.41 46.73
CA PHE A 37 40.37 -29.54 45.55
C PHE A 37 39.56 -28.26 45.30
N LYS A 38 38.90 -27.70 46.32
CA LYS A 38 38.18 -26.42 46.18
C LYS A 38 39.06 -25.27 45.69
N GLN A 39 40.34 -25.26 46.08
CA GLN A 39 41.29 -24.22 45.69
C GLN A 39 41.94 -24.45 44.32
N ARG A 40 42.17 -25.71 43.92
CA ARG A 40 43.01 -26.06 42.76
C ARG A 40 42.29 -26.85 41.66
N GLY A 41 41.06 -27.31 41.89
CA GLY A 41 40.25 -28.05 40.93
C GLY A 41 40.77 -29.46 40.58
N VAL A 42 41.73 -30.01 41.35
CA VAL A 42 42.37 -31.29 41.02
C VAL A 42 41.43 -32.45 41.36
N LEU A 43 40.79 -33.05 40.35
CA LEU A 43 39.78 -34.11 40.53
C LEU A 43 40.29 -35.35 41.28
N SER A 44 41.58 -35.70 41.15
CA SER A 44 42.16 -36.83 41.89
C SER A 44 42.16 -36.61 43.40
N ASP A 45 42.24 -35.36 43.86
CA ASP A 45 42.18 -35.02 45.28
C ASP A 45 40.78 -35.26 45.84
N LEU A 46 39.75 -35.04 45.02
CA LEU A 46 38.36 -35.27 45.40
C LEU A 46 38.04 -36.77 45.50
N ASP A 47 38.50 -37.56 44.54
CA ASP A 47 38.35 -39.03 44.60
C ASP A 47 39.10 -39.60 45.83
N GLU A 48 40.34 -39.15 46.07
CA GLU A 48 41.11 -39.54 47.27
C GLU A 48 40.42 -39.10 48.57
N ALA A 49 39.84 -37.89 48.61
CA ALA A 49 39.10 -37.39 49.77
C ALA A 49 37.85 -38.26 50.06
N ILE A 50 37.11 -38.67 49.04
CA ILE A 50 35.91 -39.53 49.19
C ILE A 50 36.29 -40.90 49.76
N ASP A 51 37.34 -41.53 49.24
CA ASP A 51 37.81 -42.83 49.73
C ASP A 51 38.28 -42.75 51.19
N LEU A 52 39.01 -41.68 51.54
CA LEU A 52 39.45 -41.43 52.91
C LEU A 52 38.28 -41.09 53.85
N HIS A 53 37.28 -40.35 53.38
CA HIS A 53 36.06 -40.08 54.14
C HIS A 53 35.24 -41.35 54.39
N ARG A 54 35.11 -42.24 53.39
CA ARG A 54 34.48 -43.57 53.55
C ARG A 54 35.25 -44.43 54.56
N ALA A 55 36.57 -44.47 54.47
CA ALA A 55 37.42 -45.19 55.42
C ALA A 55 37.33 -44.62 56.85
N ALA A 56 37.25 -43.29 57.00
CA ALA A 56 37.05 -42.65 58.29
C ALA A 56 35.67 -42.96 58.89
N LEU A 57 34.62 -42.99 58.06
CA LEU A 57 33.26 -43.29 58.47
C LEU A 57 33.11 -44.76 58.91
N ALA A 58 33.76 -45.70 58.22
CA ALA A 58 33.77 -47.11 58.58
C ALA A 58 34.34 -47.37 60.00
N LEU A 59 35.28 -46.52 60.45
CA LEU A 59 35.90 -46.59 61.78
C LEU A 59 35.11 -45.83 62.88
N ARG A 60 33.93 -45.26 62.58
CA ARG A 60 33.11 -44.49 63.52
C ARG A 60 31.72 -45.11 63.65
N PRO A 61 31.49 -46.12 64.52
CA PRO A 61 30.21 -46.83 64.62
C PRO A 61 29.05 -45.94 65.13
N LEU A 62 27.82 -46.46 65.07
CA LEU A 62 26.63 -45.78 65.61
C LEU A 62 26.86 -45.37 67.07
N GLY A 63 26.63 -44.09 67.39
CA GLY A 63 26.91 -43.50 68.72
C GLY A 63 28.27 -42.78 68.85
N HIS A 64 29.19 -42.91 67.88
CA HIS A 64 30.46 -42.16 67.89
C HIS A 64 30.20 -40.65 67.72
N PRO A 65 30.81 -39.77 68.55
CA PRO A 65 30.51 -38.33 68.58
C PRO A 65 30.74 -37.63 67.23
N ASP A 66 31.83 -37.97 66.53
CA ASP A 66 32.13 -37.40 65.21
C ASP A 66 31.48 -38.11 64.01
N ARG A 67 30.59 -39.11 64.22
CA ARG A 67 29.97 -39.83 63.10
C ARG A 67 29.13 -38.90 62.23
N SER A 68 28.34 -38.01 62.85
CA SER A 68 27.51 -37.03 62.12
C SER A 68 28.37 -36.10 61.24
N ARG A 69 29.55 -35.71 61.74
CA ARG A 69 30.52 -34.87 61.01
C ARG A 69 31.18 -35.61 59.84
N SER A 70 31.51 -36.89 60.01
CA SER A 70 31.98 -37.74 58.90
C SER A 70 30.94 -37.92 57.80
N LEU A 71 29.69 -38.19 58.18
CA LEU A 71 28.58 -38.34 57.24
C LEU A 71 28.38 -37.05 56.42
N ASN A 72 28.30 -35.90 57.09
CA ASN A 72 28.08 -34.61 56.42
C ASN A 72 29.21 -34.24 55.46
N ASN A 73 30.47 -34.48 55.81
CA ASN A 73 31.60 -34.14 54.94
C ASN A 73 31.81 -35.13 53.78
N LEU A 74 31.51 -36.42 54.00
CA LEU A 74 31.46 -37.39 52.91
C LEU A 74 30.37 -36.99 51.91
N ALA A 75 29.18 -36.65 52.41
CA ALA A 75 28.06 -36.19 51.60
C ALA A 75 28.41 -34.92 50.80
N ASN A 76 29.03 -33.92 51.44
CA ASN A 76 29.54 -32.73 50.74
C ASN A 76 30.58 -33.08 49.66
N SER A 77 31.44 -34.07 49.89
CA SER A 77 32.44 -34.51 48.90
C SER A 77 31.80 -35.22 47.70
N LEU A 78 30.79 -36.06 47.95
CA LEU A 78 29.99 -36.71 46.91
C LEU A 78 29.16 -35.70 46.11
N ARG A 79 28.55 -34.72 46.79
CA ARG A 79 27.88 -33.59 46.13
C ARG A 79 28.84 -32.79 45.24
N HIS A 80 30.06 -32.49 45.71
CA HIS A 80 31.07 -31.84 44.87
C HIS A 80 31.49 -32.71 43.68
N LYS A 81 31.56 -34.04 43.84
CA LYS A 81 31.86 -34.97 42.74
C LYS A 81 30.73 -35.02 41.72
N PHE A 82 29.49 -35.04 42.19
CA PHE A 82 28.31 -34.87 41.35
C PHE A 82 28.40 -33.56 40.56
N ASN A 83 28.67 -32.42 41.21
CA ASN A 83 28.77 -31.12 40.52
C ASN A 83 29.87 -31.06 39.45
N GLN A 84 30.87 -31.95 39.50
CA GLN A 84 31.94 -32.02 38.49
C GLN A 84 31.68 -33.06 37.39
N ARG A 85 30.92 -34.12 37.67
CA ARG A 85 30.77 -35.29 36.76
C ARG A 85 29.33 -35.56 36.31
N GLY A 86 28.33 -34.94 36.94
CA GLY A 86 26.91 -35.14 36.64
C GLY A 86 26.34 -36.52 37.00
N VAL A 87 27.07 -37.33 37.79
CA VAL A 87 26.64 -38.71 38.12
C VAL A 87 25.58 -38.69 39.22
N LEU A 88 24.32 -38.89 38.85
CA LEU A 88 23.17 -38.79 39.76
C LEU A 88 23.23 -39.74 40.98
N SER A 89 23.86 -40.91 40.85
CA SER A 89 23.99 -41.84 41.99
C SER A 89 24.84 -41.27 43.12
N ASP A 90 25.84 -40.43 42.80
CA ASP A 90 26.67 -39.78 43.81
C ASP A 90 25.85 -38.73 44.59
N LEU A 91 24.89 -38.07 43.93
CA LEU A 91 23.98 -37.12 44.57
C LEU A 91 22.92 -37.80 45.45
N ASP A 92 22.33 -38.89 44.98
CA ASP A 92 21.40 -39.68 45.79
C ASP A 92 22.11 -40.23 47.04
N GLU A 93 23.35 -40.75 46.91
CA GLU A 93 24.16 -41.15 48.06
C GLU A 93 24.45 -39.97 49.00
N ALA A 94 24.77 -38.79 48.47
CA ALA A 94 24.98 -37.59 49.28
C ALA A 94 23.73 -37.21 50.09
N ILE A 95 22.53 -37.25 49.48
CA ILE A 95 21.27 -36.93 50.16
C ILE A 95 21.00 -37.92 51.30
N ASP A 96 21.18 -39.22 51.06
CA ASP A 96 21.00 -40.25 52.09
C ASP A 96 21.95 -40.06 53.26
N LEU A 97 23.21 -39.71 52.98
CA LEU A 97 24.22 -39.41 53.99
C LEU A 97 23.93 -38.11 54.74
N HIS A 98 23.44 -37.06 54.07
CA HIS A 98 23.00 -35.83 54.73
C HIS A 98 21.78 -36.06 55.63
N ARG A 99 20.80 -36.86 55.20
CA ARG A 99 19.65 -37.28 56.04
C ARG A 99 20.11 -38.08 57.26
N ALA A 100 21.06 -39.00 57.08
CA ALA A 100 21.66 -39.76 58.18
C ALA A 100 22.48 -38.87 59.14
N ALA A 101 23.15 -37.82 58.65
CA ALA A 101 23.84 -36.86 59.48
C ALA A 101 22.86 -36.02 60.31
N LEU A 102 21.76 -35.59 59.70
CA LEU A 102 20.72 -34.76 60.34
C LEU A 102 19.96 -35.52 61.44
N SER A 103 19.68 -36.82 61.24
CA SER A 103 18.99 -37.65 62.25
C SER A 103 19.80 -37.82 63.54
N ILE A 104 21.13 -37.73 63.48
CA ILE A 104 22.03 -37.83 64.63
C ILE A 104 22.16 -36.47 65.37
N ARG A 105 21.73 -35.36 64.77
CA ARG A 105 21.86 -33.99 65.32
C ARG A 105 20.50 -33.46 65.78
N PRO A 106 20.02 -33.75 67.01
CA PRO A 106 18.69 -33.32 67.47
C PRO A 106 18.55 -31.79 67.58
N PRO A 107 17.31 -31.26 67.70
CA PRO A 107 17.07 -29.84 67.97
C PRO A 107 17.93 -29.33 69.15
N GLY A 108 18.67 -28.23 68.96
CA GLY A 108 19.64 -27.68 69.93
C GLY A 108 21.11 -28.07 69.70
N HIS A 109 21.41 -29.03 68.82
CA HIS A 109 22.78 -29.36 68.44
C HIS A 109 23.44 -28.22 67.64
N SER A 110 24.68 -27.83 67.97
CA SER A 110 25.39 -26.70 67.36
C SER A 110 25.47 -26.77 65.83
N ASP A 111 25.81 -27.95 65.30
CA ASP A 111 25.98 -28.16 63.86
C ASP A 111 24.67 -28.51 63.12
N ARG A 112 23.50 -28.50 63.78
CA ARG A 112 22.21 -28.86 63.15
C ARG A 112 21.86 -27.88 62.03
N SER A 113 22.09 -26.58 62.22
CA SER A 113 21.81 -25.56 61.20
C SER A 113 22.61 -25.80 59.92
N SER A 114 23.85 -26.27 60.03
CA SER A 114 24.69 -26.60 58.88
C SER A 114 24.22 -27.87 58.16
N SER A 115 23.81 -28.93 58.88
CA SER A 115 23.24 -30.12 58.22
C SER A 115 21.91 -29.85 57.53
N LEU A 116 21.06 -28.99 58.10
CA LEU A 116 19.83 -28.57 57.45
C LEU A 116 20.13 -27.82 56.15
N ASN A 117 21.08 -26.87 56.19
CA ASN A 117 21.49 -26.11 55.00
C ASN A 117 22.11 -27.01 53.92
N ASP A 118 23.01 -27.92 54.30
CA ASP A 118 23.72 -28.78 53.34
C ASP A 118 22.75 -29.80 52.69
N LEU A 119 21.84 -30.40 53.48
CA LEU A 119 20.78 -31.28 52.95
C LEU A 119 19.87 -30.52 51.99
N ALA A 120 19.43 -29.31 52.37
CA ALA A 120 18.59 -28.48 51.53
C ALA A 120 19.28 -28.17 50.19
N SER A 121 20.57 -27.85 50.20
CA SER A 121 21.33 -27.63 48.97
C SER A 121 21.50 -28.89 48.12
N SER A 122 21.66 -30.08 48.71
CA SER A 122 21.66 -31.34 47.94
C SER A 122 20.30 -31.68 47.34
N LEU A 123 19.20 -31.39 48.04
CA LEU A 123 17.84 -31.59 47.51
C LEU A 123 17.55 -30.63 46.36
N ARG A 124 18.00 -29.36 46.47
CA ARG A 124 17.93 -28.39 45.38
C ARG A 124 18.74 -28.84 44.16
N ASP A 125 19.99 -29.28 44.34
CA ASP A 125 20.79 -29.85 43.24
C ASP A 125 20.08 -31.05 42.58
N ARG A 126 19.31 -31.86 43.33
CA ARG A 126 18.54 -32.98 42.76
C ARG A 126 17.29 -32.50 42.03
N PHE A 127 16.64 -31.47 42.56
CA PHE A 127 15.56 -30.77 41.87
C PHE A 127 16.05 -30.23 40.52
N ASP A 128 17.21 -29.57 40.44
CA ASP A 128 17.78 -29.04 39.20
C ASP A 128 17.97 -30.13 38.12
N GLN A 129 18.22 -31.38 38.53
CA GLN A 129 18.42 -32.51 37.61
C GLN A 129 17.14 -33.25 37.24
N ARG A 130 16.17 -33.37 38.16
CA ARG A 130 14.97 -34.22 37.99
C ARG A 130 13.67 -33.43 37.81
N GLY A 131 13.67 -32.15 38.12
CA GLY A 131 12.47 -31.30 38.13
C GLY A 131 11.44 -31.66 39.21
N ALA A 132 11.83 -32.44 40.22
CA ALA A 132 10.89 -32.92 41.25
C ALA A 132 10.56 -31.81 42.26
N LEU A 133 9.41 -31.15 42.10
CA LEU A 133 8.97 -30.03 42.96
C LEU A 133 8.91 -30.37 44.46
N SER A 134 8.72 -31.63 44.83
CA SER A 134 8.74 -32.06 46.23
C SER A 134 10.12 -31.88 46.88
N ASP A 135 11.20 -32.05 46.13
CA ASP A 135 12.56 -31.85 46.63
C ASP A 135 12.83 -30.36 46.87
N LEU A 136 12.29 -29.49 46.02
CA LEU A 136 12.41 -28.03 46.17
C LEU A 136 11.60 -27.51 47.36
N ASP A 137 10.36 -27.97 47.52
CA ASP A 137 9.54 -27.61 48.69
C ASP A 137 10.20 -28.11 50.00
N GLU A 138 10.76 -29.33 50.02
CA GLU A 138 11.55 -29.84 51.16
C GLU A 138 12.81 -28.99 51.41
N ALA A 139 13.52 -28.58 50.35
CA ALA A 139 14.70 -27.72 50.46
C ALA A 139 14.38 -26.35 51.07
N ILE A 140 13.28 -25.71 50.68
CA ILE A 140 12.83 -24.42 51.22
C ILE A 140 12.52 -24.55 52.71
N ASP A 141 11.78 -25.59 53.11
CA ASP A 141 11.44 -25.83 54.52
C ASP A 141 12.71 -26.05 55.38
N LEU A 142 13.67 -26.81 54.85
CA LEU A 142 14.96 -27.04 55.51
C LEU A 142 15.82 -25.76 55.57
N HIS A 143 15.84 -24.94 54.51
CA HIS A 143 16.54 -23.64 54.51
C HIS A 143 15.91 -22.65 55.51
N ARG A 144 14.58 -22.61 55.61
CA ARG A 144 13.85 -21.84 56.65
C ARG A 144 14.20 -22.31 58.05
N ALA A 145 14.21 -23.62 58.28
CA ALA A 145 14.61 -24.20 59.56
C ALA A 145 16.08 -23.90 59.90
N ALA A 146 16.98 -23.94 58.92
CA ALA A 146 18.39 -23.57 59.10
C ALA A 146 18.55 -22.09 59.48
N LEU A 147 17.80 -21.19 58.83
CA LEU A 147 17.83 -19.76 59.08
C LEU A 147 17.28 -19.40 60.47
N ALA A 148 16.23 -20.08 60.92
CA ALA A 148 15.65 -19.89 62.25
C ALA A 148 16.66 -20.19 63.38
N LEU A 149 17.62 -21.10 63.14
CA LEU A 149 18.68 -21.45 64.09
C LEU A 149 19.90 -20.51 64.05
N ARG A 150 19.90 -19.48 63.20
CA ARG A 150 21.04 -18.56 63.00
C ARG A 150 20.62 -17.10 63.30
N PRO A 151 20.66 -16.63 64.56
CA PRO A 151 20.18 -15.29 64.94
C PRO A 151 20.99 -14.13 64.34
N HIS A 152 20.52 -12.89 64.49
CA HIS A 152 21.23 -11.69 64.05
C HIS A 152 22.63 -11.60 64.69
N GLY A 153 23.68 -11.53 63.86
CA GLY A 153 25.09 -11.59 64.27
C GLY A 153 25.79 -12.93 64.03
N HIS A 154 25.06 -14.00 63.69
CA HIS A 154 25.67 -15.29 63.37
C HIS A 154 26.43 -15.24 62.02
N SER A 155 27.68 -15.72 61.99
CA SER A 155 28.58 -15.61 60.84
C SER A 155 28.03 -16.20 59.53
N PHE A 156 27.29 -17.31 59.62
CA PHE A 156 26.69 -17.97 58.45
C PHE A 156 25.26 -17.51 58.14
N ARG A 157 24.72 -16.49 58.82
CA ARG A 157 23.35 -16.02 58.58
C ARG A 157 23.18 -15.46 57.17
N SER A 158 24.13 -14.66 56.69
CA SER A 158 24.10 -14.12 55.32
C SER A 158 24.02 -15.22 54.26
N SER A 159 24.76 -16.32 54.44
CA SER A 159 24.74 -17.46 53.51
C SER A 159 23.41 -18.22 53.56
N SER A 160 22.80 -18.38 54.75
CA SER A 160 21.46 -18.98 54.86
C SER A 160 20.37 -18.14 54.22
N LEU A 161 20.43 -16.81 54.39
CA LEU A 161 19.51 -15.88 53.73
C LEU A 161 19.62 -16.01 52.21
N ASN A 162 20.85 -15.99 51.68
CA ASN A 162 21.11 -16.12 50.26
C ASN A 162 20.64 -17.47 49.69
N ASN A 163 20.89 -18.57 50.39
CA ASN A 163 20.49 -19.91 49.92
C ASN A 163 18.97 -20.10 49.94
N LEU A 164 18.28 -19.60 50.98
CA LEU A 164 16.82 -19.61 51.04
C LEU A 164 16.21 -18.79 49.91
N ALA A 165 16.76 -17.60 49.67
CA ALA A 165 16.31 -16.71 48.59
C ALA A 165 16.43 -17.38 47.22
N ILE A 166 17.56 -18.04 46.92
CA ILE A 166 17.73 -18.80 45.67
C ILE A 166 16.69 -19.92 45.56
N SER A 167 16.44 -20.70 46.62
CA SER A 167 15.41 -21.76 46.57
C SER A 167 13.98 -21.23 46.37
N LEU A 168 13.68 -20.04 46.89
CA LEU A 168 12.40 -19.37 46.63
C LEU A 168 12.30 -18.87 45.18
N GLN A 169 13.40 -18.36 44.63
CA GLN A 169 13.52 -17.99 43.22
C GLN A 169 13.33 -19.21 42.30
N ASP A 170 14.01 -20.33 42.55
CA ASP A 170 13.82 -21.58 41.80
C ASP A 170 12.34 -22.03 41.83
N ARG A 171 11.62 -21.80 42.94
CA ARG A 171 10.20 -22.15 43.03
C ARG A 171 9.32 -21.16 42.28
N PHE A 172 9.67 -19.89 42.31
CA PHE A 172 9.05 -18.87 41.47
C PHE A 172 9.18 -19.25 39.99
N ASP A 173 10.37 -19.64 39.51
CA ASP A 173 10.58 -20.01 38.10
C ASP A 173 9.70 -21.18 37.65
N GLN A 174 9.40 -22.13 38.55
CA GLN A 174 8.55 -23.28 38.23
C GLN A 174 7.05 -23.01 38.34
N ARG A 175 6.63 -22.15 39.27
CA ARG A 175 5.21 -21.98 39.63
C ARG A 175 4.65 -20.58 39.34
N GLY A 176 5.48 -19.60 39.00
CA GLY A 176 5.10 -18.20 38.79
C GLY A 176 4.57 -17.50 40.04
N VAL A 177 4.92 -17.97 41.25
CA VAL A 177 4.39 -17.44 42.51
C VAL A 177 5.14 -16.15 42.89
N LEU A 178 4.57 -14.99 42.54
CA LEU A 178 5.20 -13.68 42.75
C LEU A 178 5.55 -13.37 44.22
N SER A 179 4.85 -13.93 45.20
CA SER A 179 5.19 -13.73 46.61
C SER A 179 6.53 -14.35 47.00
N ASP A 180 6.92 -15.44 46.34
CA ASP A 180 8.21 -16.09 46.58
C ASP A 180 9.36 -15.21 46.06
N LEU A 181 9.15 -14.55 44.93
CA LEU A 181 10.11 -13.61 44.35
C LEU A 181 10.28 -12.35 45.22
N ASP A 182 9.17 -11.78 45.70
CA ASP A 182 9.22 -10.64 46.64
C ASP A 182 9.94 -11.04 47.96
N GLU A 183 9.67 -12.23 48.50
CA GLU A 183 10.38 -12.77 49.67
C GLU A 183 11.89 -12.99 49.38
N ALA A 184 12.24 -13.53 48.21
CA ALA A 184 13.62 -13.74 47.81
C ALA A 184 14.42 -12.42 47.73
N ILE A 185 13.83 -11.36 47.15
CA ILE A 185 14.46 -10.03 47.06
C ILE A 185 14.72 -9.46 48.46
N ASP A 186 13.75 -9.54 49.38
CA ASP A 186 13.91 -9.07 50.76
C ASP A 186 15.02 -9.84 51.49
N LEU A 187 15.10 -11.15 51.28
CA LEU A 187 16.15 -12.00 51.85
C LEU A 187 17.53 -11.69 51.25
N HIS A 188 17.64 -11.44 49.94
CA HIS A 188 18.87 -11.03 49.29
C HIS A 188 19.35 -9.64 49.76
N ARG A 189 18.43 -8.68 49.94
CA ARG A 189 18.73 -7.37 50.55
C ARG A 189 19.25 -7.54 51.98
N ALA A 190 18.60 -8.38 52.78
CA ALA A 190 19.06 -8.69 54.14
C ALA A 190 20.44 -9.38 54.15
N ALA A 191 20.72 -10.28 53.19
CA ALA A 191 22.02 -10.91 53.05
C ALA A 191 23.12 -9.91 52.67
N LEU A 192 22.83 -8.98 51.75
CA LEU A 192 23.74 -7.94 51.31
C LEU A 192 24.06 -6.93 52.43
N ALA A 193 23.06 -6.58 53.25
CA ALA A 193 23.25 -5.69 54.40
C ALA A 193 24.23 -6.25 55.45
N LEU A 194 24.33 -7.58 55.58
CA LEU A 194 25.26 -8.25 56.49
C LEU A 194 26.69 -8.36 55.92
N ARG A 195 26.89 -8.19 54.61
CA ARG A 195 28.18 -8.33 53.93
C ARG A 195 28.77 -6.96 53.58
N LEU A 196 29.35 -6.26 54.57
CA LEU A 196 29.93 -4.91 54.41
C LEU A 196 30.99 -4.80 53.29
N PRO A 197 31.28 -3.58 52.77
CA PRO A 197 32.35 -3.36 51.78
C PRO A 197 33.68 -4.01 52.20
N GLY A 198 34.27 -4.82 51.32
CA GLY A 198 35.49 -5.60 51.58
C GLY A 198 35.27 -7.06 52.00
N HIS A 199 34.02 -7.50 52.24
CA HIS A 199 33.70 -8.91 52.47
C HIS A 199 33.87 -9.73 51.18
N SER A 200 34.53 -10.90 51.26
CA SER A 200 34.84 -11.76 50.09
C SER A 200 33.61 -12.10 49.25
N ASP A 201 32.51 -12.43 49.91
CA ASP A 201 31.28 -12.89 49.24
C ASP A 201 30.32 -11.74 48.89
N ARG A 202 30.72 -10.47 49.07
CA ARG A 202 29.83 -9.33 48.78
C ARG A 202 29.43 -9.30 47.31
N TRP A 203 30.36 -9.63 46.41
CA TRP A 203 30.09 -9.78 44.98
C TRP A 203 28.93 -10.74 44.71
N THR A 204 28.93 -11.92 45.34
CA THR A 204 27.88 -12.93 45.15
C THR A 204 26.51 -12.42 45.59
N SER A 205 26.42 -11.67 46.69
CA SER A 205 25.14 -11.09 47.14
C SER A 205 24.63 -9.98 46.24
N LEU A 206 25.52 -9.14 45.69
CA LEU A 206 25.14 -8.12 44.71
C LEU A 206 24.57 -8.79 43.45
N ASN A 207 25.27 -9.81 42.95
CA ASN A 207 24.85 -10.56 41.76
C ASN A 207 23.51 -11.29 41.99
N SER A 208 23.34 -12.00 43.11
CA SER A 208 22.08 -12.71 43.37
C SER A 208 20.89 -11.76 43.55
N LEU A 209 21.08 -10.62 44.23
CA LEU A 209 20.01 -9.61 44.36
C LEU A 209 19.62 -9.04 42.99
N ALA A 210 20.61 -8.75 42.16
CA ALA A 210 20.39 -8.21 40.83
C ALA A 210 19.62 -9.21 39.93
N ILE A 211 19.92 -10.52 39.98
CA ILE A 211 19.14 -11.54 39.26
C ILE A 211 17.68 -11.54 39.72
N SER A 212 17.39 -11.54 41.03
CA SER A 212 15.99 -11.53 41.49
C SER A 212 15.23 -10.25 41.16
N LEU A 213 15.92 -9.10 41.13
CA LEU A 213 15.33 -7.84 40.67
C LEU A 213 15.08 -7.85 39.15
N GLN A 214 15.95 -8.50 38.38
CA GLN A 214 15.76 -8.72 36.94
C GLN A 214 14.51 -9.58 36.68
N ASP A 215 14.35 -10.71 37.37
CA ASP A 215 13.16 -11.56 37.21
C ASP A 215 11.88 -10.80 37.56
N ARG A 216 11.92 -9.93 38.58
CA ARG A 216 10.76 -9.10 38.94
C ARG A 216 10.49 -8.04 37.88
N PHE A 217 11.54 -7.46 37.31
CA PHE A 217 11.42 -6.56 36.17
C PHE A 217 10.80 -7.27 34.96
N ASP A 218 11.20 -8.49 34.65
CA ASP A 218 10.67 -9.24 33.51
C ASP A 218 9.16 -9.54 33.67
N GLU A 219 8.72 -9.87 34.89
CA GLU A 219 7.30 -10.13 35.19
C GLU A 219 6.43 -8.86 35.30
N ARG A 220 6.94 -7.81 35.95
CA ARG A 220 6.15 -6.62 36.32
C ARG A 220 6.44 -5.38 35.46
N GLY A 221 7.54 -5.36 34.71
CA GLY A 221 7.99 -4.22 33.90
C GLY A 221 8.42 -3.00 34.72
N VAL A 222 8.80 -3.17 35.99
CA VAL A 222 9.13 -2.06 36.89
C VAL A 222 10.51 -1.48 36.56
N LEU A 223 10.57 -0.38 35.80
CA LEU A 223 11.82 0.21 35.32
C LEU A 223 12.81 0.62 36.42
N SER A 224 12.35 0.94 37.63
CA SER A 224 13.24 1.26 38.76
C SER A 224 14.06 0.04 39.21
N ASP A 225 13.51 -1.17 39.04
CA ASP A 225 14.22 -2.39 39.38
C ASP A 225 15.40 -2.59 38.42
N LEU A 226 15.20 -2.34 37.12
CA LEU A 226 16.25 -2.43 36.12
C LEU A 226 17.38 -1.40 36.35
N ASP A 227 17.03 -0.18 36.76
CA ASP A 227 18.03 0.82 37.13
C ASP A 227 18.82 0.37 38.39
N GLU A 228 18.15 -0.25 39.40
CA GLU A 228 18.81 -0.87 40.57
C GLU A 228 19.70 -2.07 40.18
N VAL A 229 19.27 -2.92 39.24
CA VAL A 229 20.06 -4.05 38.71
C VAL A 229 21.37 -3.57 38.12
N ILE A 230 21.34 -2.51 37.29
CA ILE A 230 22.54 -1.95 36.67
C ILE A 230 23.49 -1.41 37.73
N ASP A 231 22.99 -0.67 38.72
CA ASP A 231 23.79 -0.17 39.85
C ASP A 231 24.46 -1.32 40.63
N LEU A 232 23.73 -2.41 40.87
CA LEU A 232 24.23 -3.59 41.55
C LEU A 232 25.29 -4.34 40.72
N HIS A 233 25.10 -4.48 39.41
CA HIS A 233 26.06 -5.11 38.50
C HIS A 233 27.33 -4.26 38.33
N GLN A 234 27.21 -2.92 38.28
CA GLN A 234 28.34 -2.01 38.30
C GLN A 234 29.13 -2.12 39.63
N ALA A 235 28.42 -2.15 40.76
CA ALA A 235 29.04 -2.36 42.07
C ALA A 235 29.72 -3.73 42.19
N ALA A 236 29.14 -4.79 41.60
CA ALA A 236 29.73 -6.11 41.54
C ALA A 236 31.02 -6.10 40.68
N LEU A 237 30.97 -5.50 39.49
CA LEU A 237 32.13 -5.39 38.60
C LEU A 237 33.30 -4.61 39.24
N ALA A 238 33.00 -3.56 40.01
CA ALA A 238 34.01 -2.79 40.75
C ALA A 238 34.79 -3.62 41.79
N LEU A 239 34.21 -4.72 42.30
CA LEU A 239 34.86 -5.64 43.24
C LEU A 239 35.70 -6.72 42.55
N CYS A 240 35.64 -6.83 41.21
CA CYS A 240 36.37 -7.84 40.43
C CYS A 240 37.52 -7.20 39.64
N PRO A 241 38.75 -7.06 40.17
CA PRO A 241 39.91 -6.54 39.41
C PRO A 241 40.24 -7.39 38.17
N PRO A 242 41.07 -6.92 37.21
CA PRO A 242 41.36 -7.60 35.94
C PRO A 242 41.69 -9.10 36.05
N ASP A 243 42.41 -9.50 37.10
CA ASP A 243 42.84 -10.89 37.33
C ASP A 243 41.81 -11.74 38.12
N HIS A 244 40.64 -11.18 38.45
CA HIS A 244 39.60 -11.88 39.22
C HIS A 244 38.88 -12.91 38.34
N SER A 245 38.72 -14.15 38.85
CA SER A 245 38.09 -15.27 38.14
C SER A 245 36.71 -14.92 37.57
N ASP A 246 35.90 -14.23 38.36
CA ASP A 246 34.52 -13.91 38.02
C ASP A 246 34.34 -12.57 37.28
N ARG A 247 35.44 -11.87 36.92
CA ARG A 247 35.34 -10.58 36.22
C ARG A 247 34.60 -10.70 34.89
N SER A 248 34.86 -11.77 34.14
CA SER A 248 34.17 -12.02 32.86
C SER A 248 32.66 -12.19 33.04
N LEU A 249 32.22 -12.84 34.11
CA LEU A 249 30.81 -13.02 34.44
C LEU A 249 30.18 -11.68 34.87
N ALA A 250 30.88 -10.87 35.67
CA ALA A 250 30.41 -9.54 36.06
C ALA A 250 30.26 -8.60 34.85
N LEU A 251 31.20 -8.64 33.88
CA LEU A 251 31.12 -7.89 32.62
C LEU A 251 29.90 -8.34 31.80
N LYS A 252 29.70 -9.66 31.66
CA LYS A 252 28.56 -10.24 30.95
C LYS A 252 27.23 -9.81 31.56
N ASN A 253 27.08 -9.94 32.87
CA ASN A 253 25.83 -9.61 33.55
C ASN A 253 25.51 -8.11 33.46
N LEU A 254 26.50 -7.22 33.58
CA LEU A 254 26.28 -5.78 33.36
C LEU A 254 25.84 -5.47 31.92
N ALA A 255 26.47 -6.13 30.94
CA ALA A 255 26.12 -5.97 29.53
C ALA A 255 24.67 -6.41 29.25
N ASP A 256 24.25 -7.57 29.77
CA ASP A 256 22.87 -8.07 29.65
C ASP A 256 21.85 -7.04 30.20
N SER A 257 22.11 -6.48 31.40
CA SER A 257 21.21 -5.48 32.02
C SER A 257 21.17 -4.15 31.25
N LEU A 258 22.30 -3.71 30.68
CA LEU A 258 22.34 -2.53 29.80
C LEU A 258 21.57 -2.78 28.51
N GLN A 259 21.68 -3.97 27.94
CA GLN A 259 20.92 -4.37 26.76
C GLN A 259 19.40 -4.39 27.04
N ASP A 260 18.97 -4.83 28.21
CA ASP A 260 17.56 -4.77 28.60
C ASP A 260 17.07 -3.33 28.79
N ARG A 261 17.89 -2.45 29.39
CA ARG A 261 17.56 -1.02 29.48
C ARG A 261 17.50 -0.39 28.10
N PHE A 262 18.39 -0.77 27.20
CA PHE A 262 18.31 -0.39 25.79
C PHE A 262 16.98 -0.83 25.17
N LYS A 263 16.55 -2.08 25.34
CA LYS A 263 15.28 -2.56 24.76
C LYS A 263 14.07 -1.74 25.23
N GLN A 264 14.06 -1.31 26.49
CA GLN A 264 12.96 -0.54 27.08
C GLN A 264 13.01 0.96 26.78
N LYS A 265 14.19 1.58 26.94
CA LYS A 265 14.37 3.05 26.85
C LYS A 265 14.94 3.51 25.49
N GLY A 266 15.50 2.61 24.68
CA GLY A 266 16.15 2.87 23.39
C GLY A 266 17.44 3.68 23.49
N VAL A 267 18.09 3.68 24.64
CA VAL A 267 19.31 4.45 24.89
C VAL A 267 20.48 3.75 24.20
N MET A 268 20.82 4.20 22.98
CA MET A 268 21.84 3.54 22.14
C MET A 268 23.21 3.41 22.81
N SER A 269 23.59 4.35 23.66
CA SER A 269 24.86 4.26 24.41
C SER A 269 24.93 3.03 25.29
N ASP A 270 23.79 2.55 25.81
CA ASP A 270 23.76 1.33 26.63
C ASP A 270 24.06 0.09 25.79
N LEU A 271 23.58 0.05 24.55
CA LEU A 271 23.84 -1.07 23.64
C LEU A 271 25.31 -1.08 23.17
N ASP A 272 25.85 0.09 22.83
CA ASP A 272 27.27 0.22 22.48
C ASP A 272 28.17 -0.15 23.68
N GLU A 273 27.81 0.28 24.89
CA GLU A 273 28.52 -0.13 26.12
C GLU A 273 28.39 -1.64 26.39
N ALA A 274 27.21 -2.24 26.20
CA ALA A 274 27.00 -3.67 26.33
C ALA A 274 27.88 -4.48 25.35
N ILE A 275 27.99 -4.04 24.09
CA ILE A 275 28.87 -4.66 23.09
C ILE A 275 30.34 -4.57 23.53
N ASP A 276 30.79 -3.41 24.03
CA ASP A 276 32.15 -3.24 24.51
C ASP A 276 32.45 -4.12 25.74
N LEU A 277 31.48 -4.25 26.66
CA LEU A 277 31.58 -5.13 27.83
C LEU A 277 31.60 -6.61 27.42
N HIS A 278 30.78 -7.05 26.47
CA HIS A 278 30.82 -8.42 25.93
C HIS A 278 32.13 -8.71 25.20
N ARG A 279 32.67 -7.75 24.44
CA ARG A 279 34.01 -7.86 23.83
C ARG A 279 35.08 -8.01 24.92
N ALA A 280 35.03 -7.19 25.97
CA ALA A 280 35.94 -7.31 27.10
C ALA A 280 35.82 -8.69 27.79
N ALA A 281 34.60 -9.18 28.04
CA ALA A 281 34.38 -10.50 28.61
C ALA A 281 34.98 -11.62 27.73
N LEU A 282 34.83 -11.53 26.40
CA LEU A 282 35.38 -12.48 25.46
C LEU A 282 36.92 -12.49 25.43
N THR A 283 37.58 -11.34 25.63
CA THR A 283 39.06 -11.29 25.70
C THR A 283 39.62 -12.07 26.89
N LEU A 284 38.86 -12.17 28.00
CA LEU A 284 39.24 -12.91 29.19
C LEU A 284 39.05 -14.43 29.05
N ARG A 285 38.45 -14.90 27.94
CA ARG A 285 38.16 -16.32 27.67
C ARG A 285 38.92 -16.79 26.42
N PRO A 286 40.23 -17.05 26.46
CA PRO A 286 41.04 -17.37 25.27
C PRO A 286 40.59 -18.67 24.56
N PRO A 287 41.03 -18.92 23.31
CA PRO A 287 40.72 -20.15 22.57
C PRO A 287 41.04 -21.41 23.41
N GLY A 288 40.06 -22.32 23.54
CA GLY A 288 40.15 -23.52 24.38
C GLY A 288 39.56 -23.38 25.79
N HIS A 289 39.16 -22.18 26.21
CA HIS A 289 38.43 -21.97 27.46
C HIS A 289 36.98 -22.50 27.36
N SER A 290 36.51 -23.25 28.38
CA SER A 290 35.14 -23.83 28.42
C SER A 290 34.05 -22.79 28.18
N ASP A 291 34.15 -21.66 28.86
CA ASP A 291 33.15 -20.57 28.82
C ASP A 291 33.38 -19.56 27.68
N ARG A 292 34.18 -19.91 26.66
CA ARG A 292 34.33 -19.06 25.48
C ARG A 292 33.09 -19.06 24.60
N TRP A 293 32.45 -20.21 24.41
CA TRP A 293 31.24 -20.32 23.56
C TRP A 293 30.07 -19.42 24.02
N PRO A 294 29.70 -19.28 25.31
CA PRO A 294 28.60 -18.40 25.71
C PRO A 294 28.99 -16.93 25.53
N SER A 295 30.26 -16.58 25.73
CA SER A 295 30.74 -15.20 25.50
C SER A 295 30.65 -14.80 24.02
N LEU A 296 30.91 -15.73 23.10
CA LEU A 296 30.71 -15.53 21.66
C LEU A 296 29.23 -15.33 21.31
N ASN A 297 28.34 -16.16 21.87
CA ASN A 297 26.90 -16.05 21.63
C ASN A 297 26.32 -14.71 22.13
N ASN A 298 26.70 -14.24 23.31
CA ASN A 298 26.13 -13.01 23.87
C ASN A 298 26.58 -11.76 23.08
N LEU A 299 27.86 -11.73 22.66
CA LEU A 299 28.35 -10.67 21.78
C LEU A 299 27.60 -10.67 20.45
N ALA A 300 27.38 -11.84 19.87
CA ALA A 300 26.64 -11.98 18.61
C ALA A 300 25.19 -11.48 18.74
N ILE A 301 24.49 -11.79 19.83
CA ILE A 301 23.13 -11.28 20.11
C ILE A 301 23.13 -9.75 20.24
N SER A 302 24.11 -9.15 20.92
CA SER A 302 24.21 -7.69 21.04
C SER A 302 24.50 -7.00 19.70
N LEU A 303 25.34 -7.61 18.86
CA LEU A 303 25.58 -7.13 17.49
C LEU A 303 24.33 -7.26 16.62
N GLN A 304 23.57 -8.33 16.79
CA GLN A 304 22.28 -8.52 16.11
C GLN A 304 21.25 -7.46 16.54
N ASP A 305 21.17 -7.12 17.82
CA ASP A 305 20.32 -6.01 18.31
C ASP A 305 20.74 -4.67 17.71
N ARG A 306 22.05 -4.39 17.61
CA ARG A 306 22.53 -3.15 16.98
C ARG A 306 22.25 -3.15 15.47
N PHE A 307 22.35 -4.32 14.84
CA PHE A 307 21.95 -4.51 13.45
C PHE A 307 20.46 -4.17 13.26
N HIS A 308 19.56 -4.66 14.10
CA HIS A 308 18.13 -4.34 13.98
C HIS A 308 17.85 -2.83 14.03
N GLN A 309 18.63 -2.09 14.81
CA GLN A 309 18.42 -0.65 15.04
C GLN A 309 19.08 0.25 14.01
N ARG A 310 20.26 -0.14 13.50
CA ARG A 310 21.07 0.68 12.59
C ARG A 310 21.22 0.11 11.18
N GLY A 311 20.82 -1.15 10.97
CA GLY A 311 21.01 -1.95 9.76
C GLY A 311 22.47 -2.09 9.33
N ILE A 312 23.40 -2.09 10.28
CA ILE A 312 24.83 -2.24 10.00
C ILE A 312 25.09 -3.70 9.61
N LEU A 313 25.12 -3.99 8.31
CA LEU A 313 25.28 -5.37 7.80
C LEU A 313 26.57 -6.04 8.30
N CYS A 314 27.64 -5.28 8.57
CA CYS A 314 28.86 -5.82 9.15
C CYS A 314 28.65 -6.43 10.54
N ASP A 315 27.72 -5.88 11.35
CA ASP A 315 27.42 -6.43 12.67
C ASP A 315 26.69 -7.77 12.54
N LEU A 316 25.79 -7.91 11.57
CA LEU A 316 25.09 -9.16 11.30
C LEU A 316 26.04 -10.23 10.76
N ASP A 317 26.94 -9.86 9.83
CA ASP A 317 27.95 -10.78 9.32
C ASP A 317 28.93 -11.20 10.44
N GLU A 318 29.36 -10.27 11.33
CA GLU A 318 30.16 -10.58 12.53
C GLU A 318 29.39 -11.50 13.51
N ALA A 319 28.10 -11.25 13.75
CA ALA A 319 27.26 -12.09 14.61
C ALA A 319 27.15 -13.53 14.10
N ILE A 320 26.98 -13.72 12.78
CA ILE A 320 26.93 -15.05 12.16
C ILE A 320 28.27 -15.78 12.31
N GLU A 321 29.41 -15.09 12.09
CA GLU A 321 30.74 -15.66 12.31
C GLU A 321 30.95 -16.09 13.77
N LEU A 322 30.53 -15.24 14.72
CA LEU A 322 30.62 -15.53 16.15
C LEU A 322 29.74 -16.71 16.56
N HIS A 323 28.52 -16.83 16.03
CA HIS A 323 27.65 -17.97 16.28
C HIS A 323 28.18 -19.27 15.66
N HIS A 324 28.79 -19.22 14.46
CA HIS A 324 29.51 -20.37 13.91
C HIS A 324 30.68 -20.78 14.81
N ALA A 325 31.46 -19.82 15.29
CA ALA A 325 32.56 -20.08 16.21
C ALA A 325 32.07 -20.69 17.53
N ALA A 326 30.97 -20.20 18.09
CA ALA A 326 30.34 -20.77 19.28
C ALA A 326 29.88 -22.21 19.04
N LEU A 327 29.21 -22.47 17.92
CA LEU A 327 28.75 -23.81 17.54
C LEU A 327 29.90 -24.81 17.35
N SER A 328 31.05 -24.36 16.83
CA SER A 328 32.24 -25.19 16.65
C SER A 328 32.83 -25.67 17.98
N LEU A 329 32.63 -24.91 19.06
CA LEU A 329 33.06 -25.24 20.42
C LEU A 329 32.07 -26.15 21.18
N CYS A 330 30.88 -26.38 20.63
CA CYS A 330 29.85 -27.25 21.21
C CYS A 330 29.71 -28.55 20.39
N PRO A 331 30.61 -29.55 20.50
CA PRO A 331 30.58 -30.77 19.67
C PRO A 331 29.31 -31.63 19.88
N PRO A 332 29.03 -32.61 19.00
CA PRO A 332 27.89 -33.52 19.16
C PRO A 332 27.87 -34.19 20.56
N GLY A 333 26.77 -34.01 21.30
CA GLY A 333 26.63 -34.46 22.70
C GLY A 333 26.87 -33.38 23.77
N HIS A 334 27.32 -32.18 23.39
CA HIS A 334 27.40 -31.03 24.30
C HIS A 334 25.99 -30.52 24.67
N SER A 335 25.73 -30.27 25.95
CA SER A 335 24.43 -29.83 26.50
C SER A 335 23.86 -28.62 25.77
N ASP A 336 24.70 -27.62 25.52
CA ASP A 336 24.28 -26.33 24.95
C ASP A 336 24.37 -26.25 23.42
N ARG A 337 24.65 -27.37 22.75
CA ARG A 337 24.72 -27.38 21.28
C ARG A 337 23.39 -26.98 20.64
N SER A 338 22.26 -27.37 21.24
CA SER A 338 20.91 -27.00 20.78
C SER A 338 20.70 -25.48 20.79
N SER A 339 21.12 -24.78 21.85
CA SER A 339 21.02 -23.32 21.97
C SER A 339 21.89 -22.60 20.95
N SER A 340 23.14 -23.04 20.74
CA SER A 340 24.03 -22.46 19.73
C SER A 340 23.51 -22.67 18.30
N LEU A 341 22.89 -23.82 18.00
CA LEU A 341 22.23 -24.07 16.71
C LEU A 341 21.04 -23.11 16.50
N ASN A 342 20.21 -22.90 17.54
CA ASN A 342 19.06 -22.00 17.48
C ASN A 342 19.47 -20.55 17.20
N ASN A 343 20.52 -20.06 17.86
CA ASN A 343 20.95 -18.66 17.71
C ASN A 343 21.55 -18.40 16.32
N LEU A 344 22.37 -19.33 15.80
CA LEU A 344 22.89 -19.25 14.44
C LEU A 344 21.75 -19.23 13.41
N ALA A 345 20.76 -20.12 13.57
CA ALA A 345 19.59 -20.17 12.69
C ALA A 345 18.78 -18.86 12.72
N SER A 346 18.66 -18.22 13.88
CA SER A 346 18.01 -16.90 14.01
C SER A 346 18.78 -15.81 13.22
N SER A 347 20.10 -15.77 13.33
CA SER A 347 20.94 -14.80 12.60
C SER A 347 20.91 -15.02 11.08
N LEU A 348 20.91 -16.28 10.63
CA LEU A 348 20.75 -16.61 9.22
C LEU A 348 19.38 -16.21 8.68
N ARG A 349 18.32 -16.37 9.48
CA ARG A 349 16.98 -15.87 9.14
C ARG A 349 16.98 -14.34 8.99
N ASP A 350 17.66 -13.61 9.86
CA ASP A 350 17.70 -12.15 9.75
C ASP A 350 18.49 -11.70 8.51
N ARG A 351 19.57 -12.41 8.15
CA ARG A 351 20.28 -12.19 6.88
C ARG A 351 19.40 -12.53 5.68
N PHE A 352 18.61 -13.60 5.77
CA PHE A 352 17.59 -13.92 4.77
C PHE A 352 16.56 -12.79 4.65
N ASN A 353 16.01 -12.27 5.73
CA ASN A 353 15.01 -11.19 5.65
C ASN A 353 15.57 -9.94 4.93
N GLN A 354 16.87 -9.68 5.06
CA GLN A 354 17.53 -8.50 4.51
C GLN A 354 18.03 -8.67 3.07
N ARG A 355 18.56 -9.86 2.75
CA ARG A 355 19.18 -10.15 1.44
C ARG A 355 18.36 -11.10 0.55
N GLY A 356 17.35 -11.76 1.13
CA GLY A 356 16.52 -12.84 0.56
C GLY A 356 17.30 -14.02 0.01
N ILE A 357 18.45 -14.33 0.62
CA ILE A 357 19.26 -15.49 0.27
C ILE A 357 18.54 -16.76 0.75
N LEU A 358 17.80 -17.42 -0.14
CA LEU A 358 16.99 -18.60 0.22
C LEU A 358 17.79 -19.75 0.85
N SER A 359 19.08 -19.90 0.53
CA SER A 359 19.94 -20.91 1.16
C SER A 359 20.11 -20.67 2.66
N ASP A 360 20.11 -19.42 3.12
CA ASP A 360 20.21 -19.08 4.54
C ASP A 360 18.96 -19.53 5.30
N LEU A 361 17.79 -19.40 4.67
CA LEU A 361 16.52 -19.84 5.24
C LEU A 361 16.44 -21.38 5.31
N ASP A 362 16.85 -22.08 4.26
CA ASP A 362 16.91 -23.54 4.26
C ASP A 362 17.94 -24.05 5.29
N GLU A 363 19.12 -23.42 5.38
CA GLU A 363 20.13 -23.73 6.42
C GLU A 363 19.58 -23.47 7.83
N ALA A 364 18.88 -22.35 8.06
CA ALA A 364 18.26 -22.05 9.35
C ALA A 364 17.20 -23.10 9.75
N ILE A 365 16.43 -23.62 8.81
CA ILE A 365 15.47 -24.71 9.05
C ILE A 365 16.19 -26.00 9.43
N ASP A 366 17.26 -26.36 8.72
CA ASP A 366 18.06 -27.56 9.01
C ASP A 366 18.74 -27.47 10.39
N LEU A 367 19.26 -26.30 10.75
CA LEU A 367 19.85 -26.04 12.06
C LEU A 367 18.81 -26.13 13.19
N HIS A 368 17.59 -25.59 13.02
CA HIS A 368 16.53 -25.74 14.02
C HIS A 368 16.02 -27.17 14.13
N ARG A 369 15.95 -27.93 13.02
CA ARG A 369 15.64 -29.37 13.06
C ARG A 369 16.70 -30.15 13.83
N ALA A 370 17.97 -29.83 13.62
CA ALA A 370 19.07 -30.40 14.39
C ALA A 370 18.99 -30.03 15.87
N ALA A 371 18.65 -28.77 16.20
CA ALA A 371 18.46 -28.33 17.57
C ALA A 371 17.30 -29.06 18.26
N LEU A 372 16.17 -29.24 17.55
CA LEU A 372 15.00 -29.95 18.06
C LEU A 372 15.27 -31.44 18.30
N ALA A 373 16.07 -32.08 17.44
CA ALA A 373 16.47 -33.47 17.60
C ALA A 373 17.31 -33.71 18.88
N LEU A 374 18.00 -32.68 19.37
CA LEU A 374 18.77 -32.71 20.62
C LEU A 374 17.93 -32.42 21.87
N CYS A 375 16.67 -31.99 21.72
CA CYS A 375 15.78 -31.64 22.83
C CYS A 375 14.67 -32.70 23.00
N PRO A 376 14.88 -33.81 23.73
CA PRO A 376 13.87 -34.87 23.91
C PRO A 376 12.61 -34.38 24.65
N PRO A 377 11.48 -35.13 24.62
CA PRO A 377 10.28 -34.80 25.39
C PRO A 377 10.61 -34.59 26.89
N GLY A 378 10.20 -33.45 27.46
CA GLY A 378 10.54 -33.04 28.82
C GLY A 378 11.75 -32.11 28.95
N HIS A 379 12.52 -31.88 27.89
CA HIS A 379 13.62 -30.91 27.87
C HIS A 379 13.10 -29.47 27.86
N SER A 380 13.64 -28.60 28.72
CA SER A 380 13.19 -27.20 28.91
C SER A 380 13.16 -26.39 27.61
N PHE A 381 14.23 -26.50 26.80
CA PHE A 381 14.34 -25.78 25.51
C PHE A 381 13.55 -26.37 24.34
N ARG A 382 12.86 -27.51 24.52
CA ARG A 382 12.12 -28.15 23.42
C ARG A 382 11.02 -27.24 22.87
N SER A 383 10.30 -26.56 23.76
CA SER A 383 9.21 -25.65 23.38
C SER A 383 9.70 -24.48 22.50
N SER A 384 10.79 -23.83 22.89
CA SER A 384 11.41 -22.75 22.11
C SER A 384 11.93 -23.23 20.75
N SER A 385 12.56 -24.41 20.68
CA SER A 385 13.01 -24.99 19.40
C SER A 385 11.84 -25.31 18.46
N LEU A 386 10.72 -25.80 18.99
CA LEU A 386 9.49 -26.04 18.21
C LEU A 386 8.93 -24.72 17.65
N ASN A 387 8.82 -23.68 18.47
CA ASN A 387 8.34 -22.37 18.06
C ASN A 387 9.23 -21.73 16.99
N ASN A 388 10.55 -21.77 17.16
CA ASN A 388 11.50 -21.18 16.21
C ASN A 388 11.49 -21.91 14.85
N LEU A 389 11.42 -23.25 14.86
CA LEU A 389 11.28 -24.03 13.64
C LEU A 389 9.97 -23.70 12.91
N GLY A 390 8.84 -23.63 13.65
CA GLY A 390 7.54 -23.25 13.10
C GLY A 390 7.56 -21.86 12.46
N ASN A 391 8.21 -20.89 13.10
CA ASN A 391 8.39 -19.54 12.55
C ASN A 391 9.16 -19.53 11.21
N ASN A 392 10.23 -20.33 11.08
CA ASN A 392 11.01 -20.39 9.83
C ASN A 392 10.28 -21.13 8.72
N LEU A 393 9.55 -22.21 9.04
CA LEU A 393 8.71 -22.91 8.07
C LEU A 393 7.59 -22.00 7.56
N ARG A 394 6.97 -21.21 8.45
CA ARG A 394 6.01 -20.17 8.04
C ARG A 394 6.64 -19.12 7.12
N ASN A 395 7.87 -18.69 7.39
CA ASN A 395 8.59 -17.76 6.50
C ASN A 395 8.90 -18.40 5.14
N ARG A 396 9.27 -19.69 5.10
CA ARG A 396 9.48 -20.42 3.84
C ARG A 396 8.17 -20.60 3.07
N PHE A 397 7.07 -20.86 3.77
CA PHE A 397 5.73 -20.86 3.19
C PHE A 397 5.41 -19.52 2.53
N LYS A 398 5.67 -18.38 3.18
CA LYS A 398 5.45 -17.06 2.56
C LYS A 398 6.17 -16.88 1.21
N GLN A 399 7.38 -17.45 1.10
CA GLN A 399 8.21 -17.30 -0.10
C GLN A 399 7.88 -18.30 -1.21
N ARG A 400 7.55 -19.55 -0.85
CA ARG A 400 7.36 -20.65 -1.81
C ARG A 400 5.89 -21.06 -2.01
N GLY A 401 5.00 -20.69 -1.10
CA GLY A 401 3.59 -21.09 -1.06
C GLY A 401 3.35 -22.58 -0.81
N VAL A 402 4.32 -23.31 -0.26
CA VAL A 402 4.22 -24.76 -0.02
C VAL A 402 3.40 -25.02 1.24
N LEU A 403 2.13 -25.39 1.08
CA LEU A 403 1.20 -25.59 2.21
C LEU A 403 1.68 -26.56 3.29
N SER A 404 2.43 -27.62 2.92
CA SER A 404 2.96 -28.58 3.90
C SER A 404 3.89 -27.93 4.93
N ASP A 405 4.59 -26.85 4.56
CA ASP A 405 5.44 -26.10 5.49
C ASP A 405 4.60 -25.37 6.54
N LEU A 406 3.45 -24.83 6.14
CA LEU A 406 2.54 -24.14 7.05
C LEU A 406 1.81 -25.12 7.98
N ASP A 407 1.39 -26.27 7.46
CA ASP A 407 0.80 -27.33 8.27
C ASP A 407 1.83 -27.88 9.28
N GLU A 408 3.08 -28.13 8.86
CA GLU A 408 4.17 -28.50 9.78
C GLU A 408 4.41 -27.41 10.84
N ALA A 409 4.37 -26.13 10.46
CA ALA A 409 4.49 -25.03 11.43
C ALA A 409 3.38 -25.02 12.48
N ILE A 410 2.12 -25.24 12.06
CA ILE A 410 0.97 -25.31 12.97
C ILE A 410 1.10 -26.50 13.93
N ASP A 411 1.47 -27.68 13.42
CA ASP A 411 1.70 -28.88 14.24
C ASP A 411 2.80 -28.65 15.29
N LEU A 412 3.90 -27.97 14.89
CA LEU A 412 4.99 -27.63 15.80
C LEU A 412 4.57 -26.64 16.88
N HIS A 413 3.79 -25.60 16.54
CA HIS A 413 3.28 -24.65 17.53
C HIS A 413 2.26 -25.28 18.48
N GLN A 414 1.40 -26.18 17.99
CA GLN A 414 0.49 -26.96 18.83
C GLN A 414 1.27 -27.87 19.78
N ALA A 415 2.33 -28.53 19.30
CA ALA A 415 3.21 -29.33 20.13
C ALA A 415 3.94 -28.48 21.20
N ALA A 416 4.35 -27.25 20.86
CA ALA A 416 4.94 -26.33 21.83
C ALA A 416 3.92 -25.91 22.90
N LEU A 417 2.70 -25.58 22.51
CA LEU A 417 1.61 -25.20 23.41
C LEU A 417 1.22 -26.33 24.37
N ALA A 418 1.26 -27.59 23.91
CA ALA A 418 0.97 -28.77 24.73
C ALA A 418 2.00 -28.98 25.86
N LEU A 419 3.21 -28.43 25.74
CA LEU A 419 4.25 -28.49 26.77
C LEU A 419 4.06 -27.43 27.88
N HIS A 420 3.18 -26.44 27.69
CA HIS A 420 2.98 -25.34 28.63
C HIS A 420 1.59 -25.42 29.29
N PRO A 421 1.43 -26.00 30.49
CA PRO A 421 0.12 -26.08 31.15
C PRO A 421 -0.46 -24.69 31.51
N PRO A 422 -1.76 -24.58 31.80
CA PRO A 422 -2.38 -23.31 32.23
C PRO A 422 -1.64 -22.71 33.44
N GLY A 423 -1.18 -21.46 33.32
CA GLY A 423 -0.38 -20.76 34.33
C GLY A 423 1.14 -20.72 34.07
N HIS A 424 1.65 -21.44 33.07
CA HIS A 424 3.06 -21.36 32.68
C HIS A 424 3.38 -20.01 31.99
N SER A 425 4.48 -19.35 32.37
CA SER A 425 4.91 -18.03 31.88
C SER A 425 4.97 -17.95 30.34
N ASN A 426 5.66 -18.91 29.71
CA ASN A 426 5.82 -18.98 28.25
C ASN A 426 4.59 -19.46 27.47
N ARG A 427 3.48 -19.84 28.13
CA ARG A 427 2.26 -20.28 27.43
C ARG A 427 1.71 -19.18 26.52
N SER A 428 1.84 -17.93 26.93
CA SER A 428 1.37 -16.76 26.18
C SER A 428 2.07 -16.61 24.82
N GLU A 429 3.36 -16.97 24.74
CA GLU A 429 4.14 -16.92 23.50
C GLU A 429 3.70 -18.00 22.51
N SER A 430 3.55 -19.25 22.99
CA SER A 430 3.09 -20.37 22.16
C SER A 430 1.68 -20.14 21.60
N LEU A 431 0.78 -19.54 22.39
CA LEU A 431 -0.56 -19.13 21.93
C LEU A 431 -0.48 -18.11 20.79
N ASN A 432 0.34 -17.06 20.95
CA ASN A 432 0.52 -16.04 19.91
C ASN A 432 1.11 -16.61 18.61
N ASN A 433 2.12 -17.47 18.71
CA ASN A 433 2.77 -18.05 17.53
C ASN A 433 1.83 -18.98 16.76
N LEU A 434 1.02 -19.78 17.47
CA LEU A 434 -0.02 -20.61 16.85
C LEU A 434 -1.09 -19.76 16.15
N ALA A 435 -1.57 -18.71 16.81
CA ALA A 435 -2.58 -17.81 16.27
C ALA A 435 -2.11 -17.14 14.97
N ILE A 436 -0.85 -16.67 14.90
CA ILE A 436 -0.27 -16.07 13.69
C ILE A 436 -0.20 -17.11 12.54
N SER A 437 0.16 -18.35 12.84
CA SER A 437 0.23 -19.41 11.81
C SER A 437 -1.16 -19.81 11.29
N LEU A 438 -2.17 -19.85 12.16
CA LEU A 438 -3.58 -20.04 11.77
C LEU A 438 -4.10 -18.86 10.93
N GLN A 439 -3.76 -17.63 11.29
CA GLN A 439 -4.07 -16.44 10.50
C GLN A 439 -3.47 -16.53 9.10
N HIS A 440 -2.21 -16.93 8.95
CA HIS A 440 -1.60 -17.16 7.63
C HIS A 440 -2.28 -18.29 6.84
N ARG A 441 -2.76 -19.35 7.50
CA ARG A 441 -3.54 -20.41 6.85
C ARG A 441 -4.90 -19.90 6.40
N PHE A 442 -5.53 -19.04 7.19
CA PHE A 442 -6.75 -18.34 6.81
C PHE A 442 -6.54 -17.48 5.56
N HIS A 443 -5.49 -16.65 5.50
CA HIS A 443 -5.22 -15.80 4.32
C HIS A 443 -5.07 -16.62 3.03
N HIS A 444 -4.52 -17.83 3.11
CA HIS A 444 -4.34 -18.70 1.94
C HIS A 444 -5.58 -19.53 1.59
N SER A 445 -6.25 -20.10 2.60
CA SER A 445 -7.34 -21.07 2.40
C SER A 445 -8.74 -20.44 2.43
N GLY A 446 -8.89 -19.27 3.04
CA GLY A 446 -10.18 -18.62 3.30
C GLY A 446 -11.02 -19.27 4.42
N VAL A 447 -10.47 -20.25 5.15
CA VAL A 447 -11.22 -20.99 6.19
C VAL A 447 -11.41 -20.14 7.44
N LEU A 448 -12.62 -19.59 7.61
CA LEU A 448 -12.94 -18.66 8.71
C LEU A 448 -12.74 -19.24 10.12
N CYS A 449 -12.87 -20.56 10.30
CA CYS A 449 -12.64 -21.20 11.59
C CYS A 449 -11.22 -20.96 12.13
N ASP A 450 -10.22 -20.91 11.23
CA ASP A 450 -8.84 -20.67 11.63
C ASP A 450 -8.65 -19.25 12.18
N LEU A 451 -9.35 -18.26 11.59
CA LEU A 451 -9.30 -16.88 12.05
C LEU A 451 -10.02 -16.69 13.39
N ASP A 452 -11.21 -17.31 13.54
CA ASP A 452 -11.96 -17.26 14.80
C ASP A 452 -11.13 -17.93 15.92
N GLU A 453 -10.47 -19.08 15.66
CA GLU A 453 -9.54 -19.72 16.60
C GLU A 453 -8.31 -18.83 16.90
N ALA A 454 -7.70 -18.18 15.90
CA ALA A 454 -6.58 -17.27 16.11
C ALA A 454 -6.94 -16.10 17.04
N ILE A 455 -8.13 -15.53 16.89
CA ILE A 455 -8.63 -14.44 17.76
C ILE A 455 -8.81 -14.95 19.21
N GLU A 456 -9.40 -16.13 19.40
CA GLU A 456 -9.53 -16.74 20.74
C GLU A 456 -8.17 -16.97 21.41
N LEU A 457 -7.20 -17.50 20.66
CA LEU A 457 -5.84 -17.73 21.14
C LEU A 457 -5.12 -16.43 21.51
N HIS A 458 -5.29 -15.36 20.72
CA HIS A 458 -4.75 -14.04 21.05
C HIS A 458 -5.38 -13.44 22.32
N HIS A 459 -6.70 -13.57 22.51
CA HIS A 459 -7.34 -13.17 23.77
C HIS A 459 -6.78 -13.97 24.97
N ALA A 460 -6.61 -15.28 24.81
CA ALA A 460 -6.02 -16.12 25.85
C ALA A 460 -4.57 -15.71 26.17
N ALA A 461 -3.78 -15.33 25.16
CA ALA A 461 -2.42 -14.83 25.36
C ALA A 461 -2.40 -13.49 26.12
N ILE A 462 -3.33 -12.56 25.83
CA ILE A 462 -3.44 -11.27 26.52
C ILE A 462 -3.90 -11.44 27.97
N ALA A 463 -4.78 -12.40 28.26
CA ALA A 463 -5.24 -12.69 29.61
C ALA A 463 -4.09 -13.14 30.54
N LEU A 464 -3.05 -13.77 29.97
CA LEU A 464 -1.85 -14.19 30.68
C LEU A 464 -0.79 -13.09 30.84
N ARG A 465 -0.97 -11.91 30.21
CA ARG A 465 0.01 -10.80 30.22
C ARG A 465 -0.58 -9.56 30.89
N PRO A 466 -0.54 -9.40 32.22
CA PRO A 466 -1.19 -8.29 32.91
C PRO A 466 -0.67 -6.90 32.49
N PRO A 467 -1.40 -5.80 32.78
CA PRO A 467 -0.90 -4.45 32.53
C PRO A 467 0.47 -4.22 33.20
N GLY A 468 1.49 -3.87 32.40
CA GLY A 468 2.88 -3.74 32.86
C GLY A 468 3.82 -4.84 32.33
N HIS A 469 3.30 -5.99 31.90
CA HIS A 469 4.11 -7.04 31.27
C HIS A 469 4.73 -6.54 29.95
N SER A 470 6.03 -6.77 29.77
CA SER A 470 6.84 -6.33 28.62
C SER A 470 6.20 -6.65 27.26
N ASP A 471 5.81 -7.91 27.06
CA ASP A 471 5.22 -8.38 25.79
C ASP A 471 3.72 -8.12 25.61
N ARG A 472 3.05 -7.46 26.55
CA ARG A 472 1.60 -7.18 26.41
C ARG A 472 1.31 -6.34 25.16
N SER A 473 2.18 -5.36 24.88
CA SER A 473 2.06 -4.50 23.69
C SER A 473 2.07 -5.28 22.38
N SER A 474 2.88 -6.33 22.27
CA SER A 474 2.97 -7.18 21.08
C SER A 474 1.73 -8.03 20.89
N SER A 475 1.17 -8.61 21.97
CA SER A 475 -0.09 -9.37 21.87
C SER A 475 -1.28 -8.49 21.46
N LEU A 476 -1.35 -7.26 21.98
CA LEU A 476 -2.40 -6.30 21.61
C LEU A 476 -2.36 -5.98 20.11
N ASN A 477 -1.16 -5.73 19.56
CA ASN A 477 -0.99 -5.51 18.12
C ASN A 477 -1.41 -6.73 17.28
N ASN A 478 -1.06 -7.95 17.71
CA ASN A 478 -1.42 -9.15 16.96
C ASN A 478 -2.93 -9.41 16.97
N LEU A 479 -3.60 -9.24 18.13
CA LEU A 479 -5.05 -9.34 18.21
C LEU A 479 -5.74 -8.31 17.30
N ALA A 480 -5.26 -7.06 17.34
CA ALA A 480 -5.79 -5.99 16.51
C ALA A 480 -5.70 -6.33 15.00
N ASN A 481 -4.57 -6.91 14.56
CA ASN A 481 -4.41 -7.37 13.19
C ASN A 481 -5.41 -8.49 12.82
N SER A 482 -5.66 -9.46 13.72
CA SER A 482 -6.63 -10.53 13.46
C SER A 482 -8.09 -10.04 13.46
N LEU A 483 -8.44 -9.10 14.34
CA LEU A 483 -9.76 -8.43 14.31
C LEU A 483 -9.94 -7.64 13.01
N GLN A 484 -8.88 -6.99 12.55
CA GLN A 484 -8.87 -6.29 11.27
C GLN A 484 -9.06 -7.24 10.09
N ASP A 485 -8.42 -8.41 10.07
CA ASP A 485 -8.71 -9.45 9.06
C ASP A 485 -10.17 -9.89 9.09
N ARG A 486 -10.75 -10.09 10.29
CA ARG A 486 -12.16 -10.49 10.43
C ARG A 486 -13.10 -9.38 9.94
N PHE A 487 -12.76 -8.13 10.22
CA PHE A 487 -13.46 -6.97 9.69
C PHE A 487 -13.45 -6.94 8.16
N HIS A 488 -12.29 -7.14 7.50
CA HIS A 488 -12.23 -7.14 6.03
C HIS A 488 -13.17 -8.18 5.40
N HIS A 489 -13.28 -9.35 6.03
CA HIS A 489 -14.08 -10.46 5.51
C HIS A 489 -15.57 -10.38 5.84
N ARG A 490 -15.94 -9.93 7.05
CA ARG A 490 -17.34 -9.93 7.51
C ARG A 490 -17.96 -8.53 7.61
N GLY A 491 -17.18 -7.46 7.57
CA GLY A 491 -17.64 -6.09 7.76
C GLY A 491 -18.14 -5.78 9.18
N VAL A 492 -17.65 -6.51 10.19
CA VAL A 492 -18.07 -6.35 11.59
C VAL A 492 -17.49 -5.05 12.15
N LEU A 493 -18.25 -3.94 12.05
CA LEU A 493 -17.79 -2.60 12.44
C LEU A 493 -17.18 -2.49 13.85
N PRO A 494 -17.70 -3.18 14.89
CA PRO A 494 -17.07 -3.17 16.21
C PRO A 494 -15.63 -3.70 16.22
N ASP A 495 -15.29 -4.67 15.37
CA ASP A 495 -13.93 -5.24 15.30
C ASP A 495 -12.92 -4.19 14.82
N GLN A 496 -13.33 -3.31 13.90
CA GLN A 496 -12.47 -2.24 13.39
C GLN A 496 -12.19 -1.19 14.47
N ASP A 497 -13.21 -0.79 15.23
CA ASP A 497 -13.04 0.19 16.31
C ASP A 497 -12.23 -0.43 17.48
N GLU A 498 -12.47 -1.71 17.82
CA GLU A 498 -11.68 -2.45 18.81
C GLU A 498 -10.21 -2.61 18.38
N ALA A 499 -9.94 -2.92 17.10
CA ALA A 499 -8.57 -3.03 16.60
C ALA A 499 -7.79 -1.70 16.74
N ILE A 500 -8.43 -0.57 16.44
CA ILE A 500 -7.81 0.76 16.61
C ILE A 500 -7.55 1.05 18.10
N ASP A 501 -8.49 0.73 18.98
CA ASP A 501 -8.33 0.90 20.43
C ASP A 501 -7.20 0.02 21.00
N LEU A 502 -7.08 -1.22 20.52
CA LEU A 502 -5.98 -2.12 20.88
C LEU A 502 -4.62 -1.63 20.37
N HIS A 503 -4.54 -1.11 19.13
CA HIS A 503 -3.32 -0.47 18.62
C HIS A 503 -2.93 0.78 19.41
N ARG A 504 -3.91 1.61 19.81
CA ARG A 504 -3.68 2.76 20.70
C ARG A 504 -3.19 2.33 22.08
N ALA A 505 -3.78 1.28 22.65
CA ALA A 505 -3.32 0.70 23.91
C ALA A 505 -1.88 0.14 23.79
N ALA A 506 -1.56 -0.54 22.70
CA ALA A 506 -0.20 -1.03 22.44
C ALA A 506 0.81 0.11 22.30
N LEU A 507 0.44 1.20 21.62
CA LEU A 507 1.26 2.39 21.45
C LEU A 507 1.47 3.14 22.79
N ALA A 508 0.46 3.19 23.65
CA ALA A 508 0.56 3.81 24.97
C ALA A 508 1.56 3.09 25.89
N LEU A 509 1.72 1.77 25.72
CA LEU A 509 2.72 0.97 26.45
C LEU A 509 4.16 1.12 25.92
N ARG A 510 4.37 1.80 24.79
CA ARG A 510 5.70 1.95 24.15
C ARG A 510 6.10 3.43 24.09
N PRO A 511 6.79 3.98 25.10
CA PRO A 511 7.17 5.40 25.14
C PRO A 511 8.11 5.80 23.98
N THR A 512 8.36 7.10 23.77
CA THR A 512 9.07 7.66 22.60
C THR A 512 10.46 7.07 22.33
N GLY A 513 11.13 6.49 23.33
CA GLY A 513 12.41 5.80 23.18
C GLY A 513 12.31 4.28 22.99
N HIS A 514 11.14 3.67 23.10
CA HIS A 514 11.03 2.21 23.03
C HIS A 514 11.35 1.67 21.63
N SER A 515 12.17 0.62 21.54
CA SER A 515 12.68 0.04 20.28
C SER A 515 11.58 -0.34 19.28
N PHE A 516 10.47 -0.91 19.77
CA PHE A 516 9.32 -1.29 18.94
C PHE A 516 8.23 -0.21 18.80
N ARG A 517 8.49 1.06 19.14
CA ARG A 517 7.46 2.11 19.00
C ARG A 517 7.10 2.38 17.52
N SER A 518 8.10 2.37 16.64
CA SER A 518 7.92 2.57 15.19
C SER A 518 6.90 1.58 14.60
N SER A 519 6.98 0.30 14.96
CA SER A 519 6.04 -0.72 14.46
C SER A 519 4.61 -0.50 14.96
N SER A 520 4.40 -0.07 16.21
CA SER A 520 3.07 0.27 16.73
C SER A 520 2.46 1.49 16.05
N LEU A 521 3.25 2.52 15.79
CA LEU A 521 2.80 3.70 15.04
C LEU A 521 2.36 3.31 13.62
N ASN A 522 3.16 2.49 12.95
CA ASN A 522 2.88 2.02 11.59
C ASN A 522 1.59 1.19 11.54
N ASN A 523 1.39 0.26 12.48
CA ASN A 523 0.17 -0.56 12.53
C ASN A 523 -1.09 0.27 12.81
N LEU A 524 -1.01 1.23 13.75
CA LEU A 524 -2.13 2.14 14.02
C LEU A 524 -2.48 2.98 12.79
N ALA A 525 -1.47 3.51 12.09
CA ALA A 525 -1.65 4.30 10.89
C ALA A 525 -2.35 3.51 9.77
N ILE A 526 -1.93 2.26 9.53
CA ILE A 526 -2.58 1.35 8.58
C ILE A 526 -4.05 1.09 8.96
N SER A 527 -4.33 0.91 10.26
CA SER A 527 -5.70 0.70 10.74
C SER A 527 -6.61 1.92 10.54
N LEU A 528 -6.09 3.11 10.79
CA LEU A 528 -6.79 4.38 10.52
C LEU A 528 -7.01 4.60 9.02
N GLN A 529 -6.00 4.31 8.18
CA GLN A 529 -6.10 4.37 6.72
C GLN A 529 -7.22 3.46 6.19
N GLN A 530 -7.33 2.24 6.72
CA GLN A 530 -8.43 1.33 6.36
C GLN A 530 -9.80 1.82 6.83
N ARG A 531 -9.90 2.41 8.02
CA ARG A 531 -11.16 3.04 8.48
C ARG A 531 -11.55 4.22 7.61
N PHE A 532 -10.57 5.01 7.18
CA PHE A 532 -10.76 6.04 6.17
C PHE A 532 -11.31 5.44 4.86
N HIS A 533 -10.73 4.37 4.32
CA HIS A 533 -11.25 3.74 3.09
C HIS A 533 -12.71 3.26 3.22
N HIS A 534 -13.11 2.78 4.40
CA HIS A 534 -14.47 2.30 4.62
C HIS A 534 -15.48 3.44 4.92
N ARG A 535 -15.12 4.39 5.79
CA ARG A 535 -16.04 5.41 6.32
C ARG A 535 -15.89 6.79 5.67
N GLY A 536 -14.82 7.03 4.89
CA GLY A 536 -14.50 8.33 4.30
C GLY A 536 -14.08 9.39 5.32
N ILE A 537 -13.64 9.00 6.53
CA ILE A 537 -13.28 9.93 7.61
C ILE A 537 -11.91 10.54 7.32
N LEU A 538 -11.87 11.74 6.76
CA LEU A 538 -10.61 12.43 6.38
C LEU A 538 -9.65 12.65 7.56
N CYS A 539 -10.17 12.84 8.77
CA CYS A 539 -9.33 13.01 9.97
C CYS A 539 -8.47 11.78 10.25
N ASP A 540 -8.97 10.56 9.95
CA ASP A 540 -8.21 9.33 10.16
C ASP A 540 -7.03 9.23 9.17
N LEU A 541 -7.20 9.70 7.94
CA LEU A 541 -6.15 9.74 6.94
C LEU A 541 -5.06 10.75 7.31
N ASP A 542 -5.45 11.94 7.78
CA ASP A 542 -4.51 12.95 8.24
C ASP A 542 -3.74 12.44 9.50
N GLU A 543 -4.42 11.79 10.45
CA GLU A 543 -3.78 11.13 11.61
C GLU A 543 -2.81 10.01 11.17
N ALA A 544 -3.19 9.17 10.19
CA ALA A 544 -2.32 8.12 9.65
C ALA A 544 -1.03 8.68 9.03
N ILE A 545 -1.13 9.76 8.25
CA ILE A 545 0.02 10.44 7.65
C ILE A 545 0.95 11.00 8.74
N ASP A 546 0.41 11.65 9.77
CA ASP A 546 1.19 12.16 10.90
C ASP A 546 1.92 11.04 11.65
N LEU A 547 1.26 9.90 11.88
CA LEU A 547 1.85 8.72 12.52
C LEU A 547 2.96 8.09 11.65
N HIS A 548 2.79 8.03 10.33
CA HIS A 548 3.83 7.56 9.42
C HIS A 548 5.04 8.50 9.38
N HIS A 549 4.83 9.82 9.40
CA HIS A 549 5.92 10.78 9.55
C HIS A 549 6.66 10.59 10.88
N ALA A 550 5.93 10.45 12.00
CA ALA A 550 6.53 10.15 13.30
C ALA A 550 7.34 8.84 13.26
N THR A 551 6.86 7.82 12.57
CA THR A 551 7.60 6.56 12.36
C THR A 551 8.93 6.81 11.62
N LEU A 552 8.94 7.60 10.55
CA LEU A 552 10.15 7.92 9.79
C LEU A 552 11.19 8.72 10.60
N THR A 553 10.76 9.51 11.59
CA THR A 553 11.69 10.18 12.51
C THR A 553 12.40 9.20 13.44
N LEU A 554 11.75 8.07 13.77
CA LEU A 554 12.32 7.00 14.61
C LEU A 554 13.15 5.98 13.81
N CYS A 555 12.95 5.88 12.50
CA CYS A 555 13.67 4.95 11.62
C CYS A 555 14.72 5.70 10.76
N PRO A 556 15.91 6.06 11.27
CA PRO A 556 16.93 6.82 10.52
C PRO A 556 17.46 6.04 9.30
N PRO A 557 18.16 6.71 8.35
CA PRO A 557 18.80 6.02 7.22
C PRO A 557 19.68 4.85 7.69
N GLY A 558 19.38 3.65 7.21
CA GLY A 558 20.01 2.39 7.64
C GLY A 558 19.12 1.51 8.52
N HIS A 559 18.13 2.04 9.25
CA HIS A 559 17.22 1.22 10.06
C HIS A 559 16.45 0.20 9.20
N SER A 560 16.31 -1.05 9.67
CA SER A 560 15.68 -2.17 8.92
C SER A 560 14.29 -1.80 8.39
N ASP A 561 13.46 -1.21 9.26
CA ASP A 561 12.05 -0.94 8.99
C ASP A 561 11.81 0.38 8.23
N ARG A 562 12.87 1.13 7.87
CA ARG A 562 12.74 2.41 7.18
C ARG A 562 12.09 2.23 5.81
N SER A 563 12.47 1.18 5.07
CA SER A 563 11.92 0.93 3.73
C SER A 563 10.40 0.74 3.77
N SER A 564 9.89 -0.04 4.74
CA SER A 564 8.46 -0.29 4.93
C SER A 564 7.71 0.95 5.39
N SER A 565 8.33 1.76 6.24
CA SER A 565 7.74 3.03 6.70
C SER A 565 7.59 4.04 5.56
N LEU A 566 8.57 4.10 4.64
CA LEU A 566 8.51 4.94 3.43
C LEU A 566 7.40 4.50 2.48
N ASP A 567 7.29 3.19 2.21
CA ASP A 567 6.22 2.64 1.36
C ASP A 567 4.81 2.91 1.92
N ASN A 568 4.64 2.79 3.24
CA ASN A 568 3.33 3.02 3.87
C ASN A 568 2.93 4.50 3.89
N LEU A 569 3.89 5.41 4.16
CA LEU A 569 3.63 6.84 4.03
C LEU A 569 3.25 7.21 2.60
N ALA A 570 3.98 6.67 1.61
CA ALA A 570 3.70 6.91 0.21
C ALA A 570 2.29 6.44 -0.20
N ASN A 571 1.86 5.27 0.29
CA ASN A 571 0.49 4.80 0.07
C ASN A 571 -0.56 5.76 0.69
N SER A 572 -0.34 6.24 1.92
CA SER A 572 -1.24 7.20 2.57
C SER A 572 -1.31 8.55 1.84
N LEU A 573 -0.18 9.05 1.34
CA LEU A 573 -0.14 10.27 0.51
C LEU A 573 -0.85 10.07 -0.83
N ARG A 574 -0.71 8.90 -1.46
CA ARG A 574 -1.45 8.54 -2.67
C ARG A 574 -2.97 8.52 -2.41
N ASP A 575 -3.41 8.04 -1.26
CA ASP A 575 -4.83 8.08 -0.90
C ASP A 575 -5.34 9.50 -0.66
N ARG A 576 -4.52 10.36 -0.03
CA ARG A 576 -4.85 11.79 0.12
C ARG A 576 -4.93 12.48 -1.24
N PHE A 577 -4.04 12.12 -2.16
CA PHE A 577 -4.10 12.56 -3.55
C PHE A 577 -5.44 12.17 -4.20
N HIS A 578 -5.87 10.91 -4.10
CA HIS A 578 -7.15 10.47 -4.68
C HIS A 578 -8.36 11.20 -4.12
N GLN A 579 -8.31 11.69 -2.88
CA GLN A 579 -9.40 12.49 -2.28
C GLN A 579 -9.37 13.98 -2.63
N ARG A 580 -8.19 14.60 -2.59
CA ARG A 580 -8.05 16.07 -2.69
C ARG A 580 -7.57 16.54 -4.06
N GLY A 581 -7.05 15.64 -4.91
CA GLY A 581 -6.46 15.96 -6.21
C GLY A 581 -5.13 16.73 -6.13
N VAL A 582 -4.46 16.73 -4.97
CA VAL A 582 -3.23 17.51 -4.75
C VAL A 582 -2.03 16.77 -5.35
N LEU A 583 -1.64 17.13 -6.58
CA LEU A 583 -0.55 16.47 -7.31
C LEU A 583 0.80 16.41 -6.58
N CYS A 584 1.07 17.33 -5.65
CA CYS A 584 2.30 17.31 -4.85
C CYS A 584 2.39 16.06 -3.98
N ASP A 585 1.26 15.58 -3.44
CA ASP A 585 1.21 14.37 -2.63
C ASP A 585 1.59 13.12 -3.45
N LEU A 586 1.18 13.08 -4.72
CA LEU A 586 1.49 11.98 -5.62
C LEU A 586 2.97 11.97 -6.06
N ASP A 587 3.54 13.15 -6.35
CA ASP A 587 4.96 13.26 -6.64
C ASP A 587 5.81 12.86 -5.41
N GLU A 588 5.41 13.31 -4.21
CA GLU A 588 6.06 12.90 -2.95
C GLU A 588 5.93 11.39 -2.70
N ALA A 589 4.77 10.79 -2.94
CA ALA A 589 4.57 9.35 -2.83
C ALA A 589 5.50 8.56 -3.78
N ILE A 590 5.68 9.02 -5.02
CA ILE A 590 6.60 8.39 -5.98
C ILE A 590 8.05 8.50 -5.50
N ASP A 591 8.47 9.66 -4.99
CA ASP A 591 9.82 9.86 -4.47
C ASP A 591 10.10 8.97 -3.25
N LEU A 592 9.11 8.84 -2.35
CA LEU A 592 9.18 7.95 -1.18
C LEU A 592 9.23 6.47 -1.59
N HIS A 593 8.42 6.02 -2.56
CA HIS A 593 8.50 4.65 -3.09
C HIS A 593 9.85 4.37 -3.76
N ARG A 594 10.42 5.35 -4.49
CA ARG A 594 11.78 5.23 -5.06
C ARG A 594 12.83 5.13 -3.97
N ALA A 595 12.71 5.92 -2.89
CA ALA A 595 13.59 5.82 -1.73
C ALA A 595 13.47 4.46 -1.03
N ALA A 596 12.25 3.92 -0.88
CA ALA A 596 12.02 2.59 -0.33
C ALA A 596 12.66 1.49 -1.21
N LEU A 597 12.46 1.57 -2.52
CA LEU A 597 13.02 0.64 -3.49
C LEU A 597 14.56 0.66 -3.52
N ALA A 598 15.17 1.83 -3.33
CA ALA A 598 16.62 1.98 -3.25
C ALA A 598 17.23 1.27 -2.02
N LEU A 599 16.45 1.11 -0.94
CA LEU A 599 16.86 0.39 0.27
C LEU A 599 16.64 -1.13 0.17
N ARG A 600 15.92 -1.62 -0.84
CA ARG A 600 15.58 -3.05 -1.01
C ARG A 600 16.32 -3.64 -2.23
N PRO A 601 17.52 -4.24 -2.08
CA PRO A 601 18.28 -4.81 -3.21
C PRO A 601 17.53 -5.95 -3.91
N THR A 602 18.00 -6.39 -5.09
CA THR A 602 17.29 -7.36 -5.96
C THR A 602 16.88 -8.67 -5.31
N GLY A 603 17.55 -9.08 -4.23
CA GLY A 603 17.21 -10.27 -3.45
C GLY A 603 16.25 -10.02 -2.27
N HIS A 604 16.02 -8.79 -1.84
CA HIS A 604 15.21 -8.50 -0.64
C HIS A 604 13.76 -9.01 -0.78
N SER A 605 13.21 -9.62 0.27
CA SER A 605 11.88 -10.26 0.25
C SER A 605 10.77 -9.31 -0.23
N ASP A 606 10.78 -8.08 0.28
CA ASP A 606 9.71 -7.10 0.05
C ASP A 606 9.96 -6.21 -1.18
N ARG A 607 10.96 -6.54 -2.03
CA ARG A 607 11.26 -5.73 -3.21
C ARG A 607 10.12 -5.77 -4.23
N SER A 608 9.49 -6.93 -4.42
CA SER A 608 8.33 -7.09 -5.31
C SER A 608 7.21 -6.12 -4.91
N SER A 609 6.94 -5.98 -3.61
CA SER A 609 5.92 -5.07 -3.08
C SER A 609 6.23 -3.60 -3.37
N SER A 610 7.49 -3.15 -3.19
CA SER A 610 7.87 -1.76 -3.53
C SER A 610 7.79 -1.48 -5.02
N LEU A 611 8.25 -2.42 -5.87
CA LEU A 611 8.14 -2.29 -7.32
C LEU A 611 6.69 -2.15 -7.75
N ASN A 612 5.81 -2.98 -7.19
CA ASN A 612 4.38 -2.95 -7.46
C ASN A 612 3.74 -1.64 -7.00
N ASN A 613 4.05 -1.16 -5.79
CA ASN A 613 3.49 0.09 -5.27
C ASN A 613 3.98 1.31 -6.06
N LEU A 614 5.26 1.35 -6.42
CA LEU A 614 5.81 2.40 -7.30
C LEU A 614 5.13 2.39 -8.66
N ALA A 615 4.95 1.20 -9.26
CA ALA A 615 4.28 1.05 -10.56
C ALA A 615 2.83 1.53 -10.51
N ILE A 616 2.09 1.25 -9.43
CA ILE A 616 0.73 1.76 -9.23
C ILE A 616 0.75 3.29 -9.13
N SER A 617 1.65 3.87 -8.34
CA SER A 617 1.75 5.33 -8.17
C SER A 617 2.18 6.04 -9.46
N LEU A 618 3.05 5.43 -10.27
CA LEU A 618 3.42 5.91 -11.62
C LEU A 618 2.24 5.79 -12.59
N ARG A 619 1.45 4.72 -12.52
CA ARG A 619 0.21 4.61 -13.29
C ARG A 619 -0.82 5.65 -12.86
N ASP A 620 -0.93 5.95 -11.57
CA ASP A 620 -1.80 7.02 -11.08
C ASP A 620 -1.31 8.38 -11.58
N ARG A 621 0.01 8.62 -11.62
CA ARG A 621 0.57 9.84 -12.22
C ARG A 621 0.34 9.87 -13.74
N PHE A 622 0.45 8.74 -14.42
CA PHE A 622 0.09 8.62 -15.83
C PHE A 622 -1.38 8.97 -16.06
N ASN A 623 -2.30 8.46 -15.26
CA ASN A 623 -3.73 8.76 -15.39
C ASN A 623 -4.05 10.26 -15.21
N GLN A 624 -3.13 11.02 -14.59
CA GLN A 624 -3.30 12.43 -14.23
C GLN A 624 -2.44 13.39 -15.07
N ARG A 625 -1.34 12.88 -15.67
CA ARG A 625 -0.36 13.64 -16.45
C ARG A 625 -0.22 13.17 -17.90
N GLY A 626 -0.73 11.98 -18.23
CA GLY A 626 -0.59 11.38 -19.55
C GLY A 626 0.85 11.18 -19.95
N VAL A 627 1.79 11.13 -19.01
CA VAL A 627 3.20 10.98 -19.37
C VAL A 627 3.43 9.51 -19.70
N LEU A 628 3.46 9.16 -20.99
CA LEU A 628 3.61 7.77 -21.45
C LEU A 628 4.83 7.06 -20.85
N SER A 629 5.91 7.79 -20.58
CA SER A 629 7.09 7.20 -19.95
C SER A 629 6.79 6.66 -18.55
N ASP A 630 5.83 7.23 -17.82
CA ASP A 630 5.42 6.73 -16.49
C ASP A 630 4.65 5.41 -16.62
N LEU A 631 3.81 5.28 -17.66
CA LEU A 631 3.08 4.04 -17.92
C LEU A 631 4.02 2.94 -18.42
N ASP A 632 4.95 3.27 -19.31
CA ASP A 632 5.97 2.33 -19.79
C ASP A 632 6.89 1.92 -18.61
N GLU A 633 7.33 2.85 -17.75
CA GLU A 633 8.07 2.55 -16.51
C GLU A 633 7.23 1.67 -15.56
N ALA A 634 5.94 1.96 -15.37
CA ALA A 634 5.05 1.13 -14.55
C ALA A 634 4.91 -0.31 -15.08
N ILE A 635 4.79 -0.48 -16.39
CA ILE A 635 4.73 -1.80 -17.03
C ILE A 635 6.05 -2.56 -16.85
N ASP A 636 7.19 -1.90 -17.05
CA ASP A 636 8.52 -2.49 -16.82
C ASP A 636 8.69 -2.94 -15.36
N LEU A 637 8.27 -2.10 -14.41
CA LEU A 637 8.29 -2.42 -12.98
C LEU A 637 7.34 -3.57 -12.62
N HIS A 638 6.16 -3.66 -13.24
CA HIS A 638 5.26 -4.80 -13.07
C HIS A 638 5.81 -6.09 -13.66
N HIS A 639 6.49 -6.05 -14.81
CA HIS A 639 7.22 -7.21 -15.34
C HIS A 639 8.35 -7.64 -14.40
N ALA A 640 9.13 -6.69 -13.87
CA ALA A 640 10.16 -6.97 -12.87
C ALA A 640 9.57 -7.58 -11.59
N THR A 641 8.41 -7.10 -11.15
CA THR A 641 7.66 -7.67 -10.01
C THR A 641 7.27 -9.12 -10.30
N LEU A 642 6.66 -9.38 -11.47
CA LEU A 642 6.22 -10.73 -11.85
C LEU A 642 7.38 -11.72 -11.98
N ALA A 643 8.56 -11.26 -12.40
CA ALA A 643 9.77 -12.07 -12.45
C ALA A 643 10.26 -12.49 -11.05
N LEU A 644 10.01 -11.68 -10.02
CA LEU A 644 10.33 -11.98 -8.62
C LEU A 644 9.28 -12.88 -7.93
N CYS A 645 8.08 -13.01 -8.50
CA CYS A 645 6.97 -13.80 -7.94
C CYS A 645 6.76 -15.11 -8.73
N PRO A 646 7.58 -16.17 -8.56
CA PRO A 646 7.47 -17.42 -9.33
C PRO A 646 6.14 -18.18 -9.08
N PRO A 647 5.77 -19.18 -9.92
CA PRO A 647 4.58 -20.01 -9.68
C PRO A 647 4.58 -20.59 -8.26
N GLY A 648 3.50 -20.35 -7.51
CA GLY A 648 3.38 -20.73 -6.09
C GLY A 648 3.60 -19.57 -5.11
N HIS A 649 4.24 -18.47 -5.51
CA HIS A 649 4.40 -17.29 -4.65
C HIS A 649 3.04 -16.63 -4.35
N SER A 650 2.80 -16.23 -3.08
CA SER A 650 1.52 -15.64 -2.62
C SER A 650 1.10 -14.42 -3.46
N ASP A 651 2.04 -13.51 -3.71
CA ASP A 651 1.78 -12.25 -4.44
C ASP A 651 1.78 -12.37 -5.97
N ARG A 652 1.86 -13.59 -6.53
CA ARG A 652 1.89 -13.75 -7.99
C ARG A 652 0.59 -13.31 -8.64
N SER A 653 -0.56 -13.62 -8.03
CA SER A 653 -1.88 -13.26 -8.58
C SER A 653 -2.11 -11.75 -8.61
N SER A 654 -1.70 -11.03 -7.57
CA SER A 654 -1.80 -9.56 -7.51
C SER A 654 -0.87 -8.91 -8.54
N SER A 655 0.35 -9.42 -8.69
CA SER A 655 1.31 -8.97 -9.71
C SER A 655 0.77 -9.14 -11.14
N LEU A 656 0.17 -10.31 -11.45
CA LEU A 656 -0.47 -10.58 -12.75
C LEU A 656 -1.64 -9.61 -13.02
N ASN A 657 -2.51 -9.40 -12.04
CA ASN A 657 -3.64 -8.49 -12.17
C ASN A 657 -3.20 -7.03 -12.37
N ASN A 658 -2.18 -6.57 -11.64
CA ASN A 658 -1.71 -5.20 -11.76
C ASN A 658 -1.02 -4.93 -13.11
N LEU A 659 -0.22 -5.89 -13.59
CA LEU A 659 0.36 -5.83 -14.95
C LEU A 659 -0.75 -5.76 -16.01
N ALA A 660 -1.76 -6.62 -15.90
CA ALA A 660 -2.89 -6.65 -16.82
C ALA A 660 -3.66 -5.32 -16.85
N ILE A 661 -3.89 -4.69 -15.70
CA ILE A 661 -4.52 -3.36 -15.62
C ILE A 661 -3.65 -2.31 -16.34
N SER A 662 -2.34 -2.32 -16.12
CA SER A 662 -1.43 -1.36 -16.77
C SER A 662 -1.36 -1.58 -18.30
N LEU A 663 -1.39 -2.83 -18.77
CA LEU A 663 -1.51 -3.16 -20.20
C LEU A 663 -2.86 -2.73 -20.79
N GLN A 664 -3.97 -2.88 -20.05
CA GLN A 664 -5.28 -2.33 -20.48
C GLN A 664 -5.26 -0.82 -20.60
N GLN A 665 -4.57 -0.11 -19.69
CA GLN A 665 -4.40 1.35 -19.83
C GLN A 665 -3.57 1.69 -21.07
N ARG A 666 -2.51 0.93 -21.37
CA ARG A 666 -1.72 1.14 -22.61
C ARG A 666 -2.54 0.84 -23.86
N PHE A 667 -3.38 -0.20 -23.81
CA PHE A 667 -4.32 -0.53 -24.86
C PHE A 667 -5.26 0.64 -25.17
N LYS A 668 -5.94 1.21 -24.16
CA LYS A 668 -6.86 2.36 -24.37
C LYS A 668 -6.20 3.53 -25.08
N GLN A 669 -4.91 3.73 -24.85
CA GLN A 669 -4.16 4.89 -25.31
C GLN A 669 -3.57 4.68 -26.70
N ARG A 670 -3.06 3.47 -27.00
CA ARG A 670 -2.40 3.15 -28.28
C ARG A 670 -3.28 2.33 -29.24
N ASN A 671 -4.43 1.84 -28.78
CA ASN A 671 -5.29 0.86 -29.45
C ASN A 671 -4.53 -0.38 -29.98
N VAL A 672 -3.55 -0.86 -29.20
CA VAL A 672 -2.72 -2.02 -29.54
C VAL A 672 -3.39 -3.29 -29.06
N LEU A 673 -4.16 -3.94 -29.93
CA LEU A 673 -4.97 -5.12 -29.60
C LEU A 673 -4.20 -6.26 -28.90
N SER A 674 -2.90 -6.40 -29.14
CA SER A 674 -2.07 -7.41 -28.45
C SER A 674 -1.97 -7.18 -26.95
N ASP A 675 -1.98 -5.93 -26.50
CA ASP A 675 -1.93 -5.58 -25.07
C ASP A 675 -3.21 -6.01 -24.35
N LEU A 676 -4.36 -5.86 -25.02
CA LEU A 676 -5.65 -6.29 -24.48
C LEU A 676 -5.74 -7.82 -24.40
N ASP A 677 -5.31 -8.52 -25.45
CA ASP A 677 -5.30 -9.99 -25.46
C ASP A 677 -4.32 -10.55 -24.41
N GLU A 678 -3.15 -9.91 -24.22
CA GLU A 678 -2.20 -10.25 -23.16
C GLU A 678 -2.80 -9.99 -21.77
N ALA A 679 -3.42 -8.83 -21.54
CA ALA A 679 -4.06 -8.50 -20.27
C ALA A 679 -5.17 -9.49 -19.88
N ILE A 680 -6.02 -9.90 -20.83
CA ILE A 680 -7.05 -10.93 -20.60
C ILE A 680 -6.38 -12.27 -20.26
N GLY A 681 -5.29 -12.64 -20.95
CA GLY A 681 -4.49 -13.83 -20.64
C GLY A 681 -3.95 -13.81 -19.21
N LEU A 682 -3.40 -12.67 -18.78
CA LEU A 682 -2.87 -12.47 -17.42
C LEU A 682 -3.98 -12.52 -16.35
N HIS A 683 -5.15 -11.91 -16.59
CA HIS A 683 -6.29 -12.03 -15.67
C HIS A 683 -6.81 -13.46 -15.55
N ARG A 684 -6.85 -14.23 -16.64
CA ARG A 684 -7.20 -15.66 -16.60
C ARG A 684 -6.17 -16.46 -15.81
N ALA A 685 -4.88 -16.17 -15.98
CA ALA A 685 -3.82 -16.80 -15.20
C ALA A 685 -3.94 -16.45 -13.71
N ALA A 686 -4.26 -15.21 -13.35
CA ALA A 686 -4.51 -14.81 -11.97
C ALA A 686 -5.72 -15.53 -11.37
N LEU A 687 -6.83 -15.63 -12.11
CA LEU A 687 -8.04 -16.34 -11.67
C LEU A 687 -7.80 -17.84 -11.46
N ALA A 688 -6.93 -18.47 -12.26
CA ALA A 688 -6.56 -19.87 -12.12
C ALA A 688 -5.81 -20.17 -10.81
N LEU A 689 -5.16 -19.18 -10.21
CA LEU A 689 -4.48 -19.30 -8.91
C LEU A 689 -5.43 -19.21 -7.72
N HIS A 690 -6.68 -18.78 -7.91
CA HIS A 690 -7.66 -18.58 -6.84
C HIS A 690 -8.81 -19.58 -6.94
N PRO A 691 -8.70 -20.82 -6.43
CA PRO A 691 -9.77 -21.82 -6.55
C PRO A 691 -11.09 -21.38 -5.86
N PRO A 692 -12.23 -22.02 -6.16
CA PRO A 692 -13.51 -21.73 -5.48
C PRO A 692 -13.36 -21.79 -3.96
N GLY A 693 -13.68 -20.69 -3.27
CA GLY A 693 -13.49 -20.52 -1.81
C GLY A 693 -12.35 -19.56 -1.41
N HIS A 694 -11.42 -19.26 -2.31
CA HIS A 694 -10.33 -18.31 -2.03
C HIS A 694 -10.85 -16.86 -1.87
N SER A 695 -10.32 -16.13 -0.88
CA SER A 695 -10.67 -14.75 -0.52
C SER A 695 -10.66 -13.78 -1.71
N ASP A 696 -9.55 -13.77 -2.46
CA ASP A 696 -9.32 -12.84 -3.57
C ASP A 696 -9.98 -13.24 -4.90
N ARG A 697 -10.66 -14.40 -4.96
CA ARG A 697 -11.25 -14.89 -6.22
C ARG A 697 -12.27 -13.89 -6.78
N SER A 698 -13.05 -13.24 -5.92
CA SER A 698 -14.04 -12.23 -6.34
C SER A 698 -13.41 -11.04 -7.08
N SER A 699 -12.22 -10.62 -6.67
CA SER A 699 -11.48 -9.51 -7.27
C SER A 699 -10.90 -9.92 -8.63
N SER A 700 -10.32 -11.12 -8.74
CA SER A 700 -9.84 -11.65 -10.02
C SER A 700 -10.95 -11.83 -11.05
N LEU A 701 -12.15 -12.27 -10.63
CA LEU A 701 -13.33 -12.36 -11.48
C LEU A 701 -13.77 -10.99 -12.01
N ASN A 702 -13.86 -9.98 -11.14
CA ASN A 702 -14.21 -8.62 -11.55
C ASN A 702 -13.18 -8.02 -12.53
N ASN A 703 -11.89 -8.21 -12.29
CA ASN A 703 -10.84 -7.68 -13.16
C ASN A 703 -10.86 -8.33 -14.56
N LEU A 704 -11.08 -9.64 -14.63
CA LEU A 704 -11.26 -10.35 -15.91
C LEU A 704 -12.50 -9.83 -16.65
N ALA A 705 -13.61 -9.62 -15.93
CA ALA A 705 -14.85 -9.10 -16.51
C ALA A 705 -14.65 -7.70 -17.10
N VAL A 706 -13.90 -6.82 -16.43
CA VAL A 706 -13.54 -5.49 -16.97
C VAL A 706 -12.72 -5.62 -18.26
N GLY A 707 -11.74 -6.53 -18.31
CA GLY A 707 -10.95 -6.76 -19.53
C GLY A 707 -11.77 -7.30 -20.71
N LEU A 708 -12.71 -8.21 -20.45
CA LEU A 708 -13.62 -8.74 -21.46
C LEU A 708 -14.62 -7.69 -21.94
N ARG A 709 -15.08 -6.79 -21.06
CA ARG A 709 -15.91 -5.64 -21.45
C ARG A 709 -15.19 -4.72 -22.43
N TYR A 710 -13.92 -4.39 -22.20
CA TYR A 710 -13.15 -3.61 -23.19
C TYR A 710 -13.04 -4.31 -24.55
N ARG A 711 -12.89 -5.64 -24.56
CA ARG A 711 -12.88 -6.40 -25.82
C ARG A 711 -14.24 -6.39 -26.51
N PHE A 712 -15.32 -6.44 -25.74
CA PHE A 712 -16.68 -6.29 -26.25
C PHE A 712 -16.88 -4.91 -26.89
N ASP A 713 -16.50 -3.82 -26.22
CA ASP A 713 -16.67 -2.46 -26.74
C ASP A 713 -15.96 -2.26 -28.09
N GLU A 714 -14.78 -2.86 -28.26
CA GLU A 714 -13.96 -2.73 -29.48
C GLU A 714 -14.34 -3.68 -30.62
N ARG A 715 -14.73 -4.92 -30.29
CA ARG A 715 -14.99 -5.97 -31.29
C ARG A 715 -16.48 -6.29 -31.50
N GLY A 716 -17.36 -5.80 -30.62
CA GLY A 716 -18.80 -6.09 -30.64
C GLY A 716 -19.14 -7.56 -30.37
N VAL A 717 -18.24 -8.33 -29.76
CA VAL A 717 -18.40 -9.79 -29.56
C VAL A 717 -19.40 -10.06 -28.42
N LEU A 718 -20.66 -10.26 -28.76
CA LEU A 718 -21.75 -10.43 -27.78
C LEU A 718 -21.55 -11.59 -26.79
N SER A 719 -20.76 -12.62 -27.11
CA SER A 719 -20.46 -13.70 -26.17
C SER A 719 -19.58 -13.26 -25.00
N ASP A 720 -18.74 -12.25 -25.20
CA ASP A 720 -17.91 -11.69 -24.14
C ASP A 720 -18.78 -11.00 -23.08
N LEU A 721 -19.84 -10.33 -23.51
CA LEU A 721 -20.78 -9.67 -22.61
C LEU A 721 -21.56 -10.67 -21.74
N ASP A 722 -21.93 -11.83 -22.30
CA ASP A 722 -22.54 -12.91 -21.51
C ASP A 722 -21.51 -13.50 -20.51
N GLU A 723 -20.25 -13.71 -20.90
CA GLU A 723 -19.15 -14.14 -20.00
C GLU A 723 -18.92 -13.11 -18.87
N VAL A 724 -18.94 -11.80 -19.17
CA VAL A 724 -18.81 -10.70 -18.20
C VAL A 724 -19.88 -10.76 -17.13
N ILE A 725 -21.15 -10.96 -17.52
CA ILE A 725 -22.28 -11.05 -16.58
C ILE A 725 -22.13 -12.28 -15.67
N ASP A 726 -21.75 -13.43 -16.24
CA ASP A 726 -21.52 -14.65 -15.46
C ASP A 726 -20.37 -14.48 -14.45
N LEU A 727 -19.28 -13.82 -14.85
CA LEU A 727 -18.15 -13.50 -13.97
C LEU A 727 -18.56 -12.54 -12.84
N HIS A 728 -19.31 -11.48 -13.14
CA HIS A 728 -19.79 -10.55 -12.11
C HIS A 728 -20.80 -11.19 -11.16
N ARG A 729 -21.68 -12.08 -11.64
CA ARG A 729 -22.58 -12.87 -10.78
C ARG A 729 -21.79 -13.79 -9.86
N ALA A 730 -20.78 -14.48 -10.37
CA ALA A 730 -19.89 -15.30 -9.57
C ALA A 730 -19.12 -14.47 -8.52
N ALA A 731 -18.64 -13.28 -8.90
CA ALA A 731 -17.96 -12.37 -7.96
C ALA A 731 -18.90 -11.87 -6.86
N LEU A 732 -20.15 -11.52 -7.19
CA LEU A 732 -21.16 -11.07 -6.25
C LEU A 732 -21.60 -12.18 -5.27
N ALA A 733 -21.69 -13.43 -5.75
CA ALA A 733 -22.02 -14.58 -4.91
C ALA A 733 -20.99 -14.84 -3.79
N LEU A 734 -19.73 -14.45 -4.03
CA LEU A 734 -18.64 -14.55 -3.05
C LEU A 734 -18.59 -13.38 -2.04
N ARG A 735 -19.43 -12.35 -2.21
CA ARG A 735 -19.43 -11.14 -1.37
C ARG A 735 -20.76 -11.03 -0.60
N PRO A 736 -20.94 -11.70 0.54
CA PRO A 736 -22.21 -11.72 1.27
C PRO A 736 -22.62 -10.32 1.79
N PRO A 737 -23.90 -10.13 2.19
CA PRO A 737 -24.34 -8.88 2.82
C PRO A 737 -23.43 -8.49 4.00
N GLY A 738 -22.92 -7.25 3.99
CA GLY A 738 -21.92 -6.73 4.96
C GLY A 738 -20.48 -6.71 4.44
N HIS A 739 -20.15 -7.41 3.36
CA HIS A 739 -18.79 -7.40 2.80
C HIS A 739 -18.41 -6.04 2.18
N LEU A 740 -17.19 -5.54 2.47
CA LEU A 740 -16.68 -4.21 2.08
C LEU A 740 -16.89 -3.88 0.60
N HIS A 741 -16.55 -4.81 -0.29
CA HIS A 741 -16.63 -4.60 -1.75
C HIS A 741 -17.94 -5.10 -2.39
N ARG A 742 -18.99 -5.38 -1.61
CA ARG A 742 -20.26 -5.85 -2.17
C ARG A 742 -20.92 -4.79 -3.06
N SER A 743 -20.90 -3.53 -2.63
CA SER A 743 -21.49 -2.40 -3.36
C SER A 743 -20.88 -2.25 -4.76
N SER A 744 -19.56 -2.28 -4.89
CA SER A 744 -18.90 -2.20 -6.20
C SER A 744 -19.19 -3.39 -7.12
N SER A 745 -19.34 -4.60 -6.56
CA SER A 745 -19.77 -5.77 -7.36
C SER A 745 -21.23 -5.65 -7.83
N LEU A 746 -22.12 -5.08 -7.02
CA LEU A 746 -23.50 -4.80 -7.41
C LEU A 746 -23.54 -3.80 -8.57
N ASP A 747 -22.81 -2.69 -8.46
CA ASP A 747 -22.75 -1.67 -9.51
C ASP A 747 -22.14 -2.20 -10.81
N ASN A 748 -21.06 -2.98 -10.73
CA ASN A 748 -20.42 -3.55 -11.92
C ASN A 748 -21.35 -4.53 -12.65
N LEU A 749 -22.05 -5.40 -11.92
CA LEU A 749 -23.03 -6.29 -12.51
C LEU A 749 -24.19 -5.52 -13.16
N ALA A 750 -24.67 -4.47 -12.47
CA ALA A 750 -25.74 -3.62 -12.98
C ALA A 750 -25.34 -2.91 -14.29
N ASN A 751 -24.12 -2.38 -14.36
CA ASN A 751 -23.59 -1.77 -15.59
C ASN A 751 -23.51 -2.79 -16.74
N SER A 752 -23.04 -4.02 -16.50
CA SER A 752 -22.95 -5.04 -17.55
C SER A 752 -24.32 -5.54 -18.02
N LEU A 753 -25.31 -5.59 -17.12
CA LEU A 753 -26.70 -5.88 -17.49
C LEU A 753 -27.31 -4.73 -18.30
N GLN A 754 -27.00 -3.48 -17.96
CA GLN A 754 -27.39 -2.30 -18.74
C GLN A 754 -26.77 -2.34 -20.15
N ASP A 755 -25.48 -2.67 -20.28
CA ASP A 755 -24.82 -2.81 -21.59
C ASP A 755 -25.53 -3.89 -22.44
N ARG A 756 -25.93 -5.03 -21.83
CA ARG A 756 -26.65 -6.08 -22.55
C ARG A 756 -28.06 -5.66 -22.92
N PHE A 757 -28.74 -4.90 -22.07
CA PHE A 757 -30.02 -4.29 -22.39
C PHE A 757 -29.91 -3.34 -23.57
N ASP A 758 -28.90 -2.47 -23.61
CA ASP A 758 -28.73 -1.50 -24.70
C ASP A 758 -28.53 -2.21 -26.06
N GLN A 759 -27.88 -3.38 -26.05
CA GLN A 759 -27.63 -4.18 -27.25
C GLN A 759 -28.79 -5.08 -27.67
N ARG A 760 -29.53 -5.68 -26.71
CA ARG A 760 -30.53 -6.72 -26.99
C ARG A 760 -31.97 -6.32 -26.63
N GLY A 761 -32.17 -5.22 -25.91
CA GLY A 761 -33.49 -4.74 -25.46
C GLY A 761 -34.17 -5.63 -24.41
N ILE A 762 -33.42 -6.42 -23.64
CA ILE A 762 -33.97 -7.39 -22.67
C ILE A 762 -34.49 -6.67 -21.41
N LEU A 763 -35.80 -6.45 -21.34
CA LEU A 763 -36.44 -5.69 -20.26
C LEU A 763 -36.17 -6.22 -18.84
N SER A 764 -35.94 -7.52 -18.66
CA SER A 764 -35.61 -8.10 -17.35
C SER A 764 -34.23 -7.68 -16.85
N ASP A 765 -33.27 -7.49 -17.76
CA ASP A 765 -31.90 -7.05 -17.40
C ASP A 765 -31.92 -5.62 -16.87
N GLN A 766 -32.78 -4.77 -17.45
CA GLN A 766 -32.97 -3.40 -17.01
C GLN A 766 -33.58 -3.31 -15.62
N ASP A 767 -34.60 -4.14 -15.32
CA ASP A 767 -35.20 -4.18 -13.98
C ASP A 767 -34.19 -4.73 -12.95
N GLU A 768 -33.43 -5.78 -13.30
CA GLU A 768 -32.35 -6.31 -12.44
C GLU A 768 -31.25 -5.28 -12.19
N ALA A 769 -30.80 -4.53 -13.22
CA ALA A 769 -29.79 -3.49 -13.09
C ALA A 769 -30.22 -2.36 -12.14
N ILE A 770 -31.47 -1.91 -12.23
CA ILE A 770 -32.02 -0.87 -11.34
C ILE A 770 -32.06 -1.37 -9.89
N ASP A 771 -32.51 -2.60 -9.65
CA ASP A 771 -32.56 -3.18 -8.30
C ASP A 771 -31.16 -3.36 -7.71
N LEU A 772 -30.18 -3.75 -8.53
CA LEU A 772 -28.78 -3.86 -8.12
C LEU A 772 -28.16 -2.50 -7.79
N HIS A 773 -28.39 -1.46 -8.61
CA HIS A 773 -27.93 -0.10 -8.31
C HIS A 773 -28.56 0.48 -7.04
N ARG A 774 -29.85 0.20 -6.79
CA ARG A 774 -30.51 0.58 -5.52
C ARG A 774 -29.86 -0.12 -4.33
N ALA A 775 -29.59 -1.42 -4.46
CA ALA A 775 -28.90 -2.19 -3.43
C ALA A 775 -27.47 -1.66 -3.18
N ALA A 776 -26.75 -1.26 -4.22
CA ALA A 776 -25.43 -0.65 -4.10
C ALA A 776 -25.48 0.71 -3.39
N LEU A 777 -26.42 1.58 -3.79
CA LEU A 777 -26.60 2.91 -3.22
C LEU A 777 -26.99 2.87 -1.73
N ALA A 778 -27.75 1.86 -1.30
CA ALA A 778 -28.11 1.64 0.10
C ALA A 778 -26.91 1.33 1.00
N LEU A 779 -25.80 0.83 0.42
CA LEU A 779 -24.58 0.47 1.15
C LEU A 779 -23.58 1.64 1.27
N TYR A 780 -23.73 2.71 0.48
CA TYR A 780 -22.82 3.87 0.55
C TYR A 780 -23.36 4.97 1.49
N PRO A 781 -22.66 5.33 2.58
CA PRO A 781 -23.08 6.43 3.46
C PRO A 781 -23.09 7.79 2.74
N PRO A 782 -23.87 8.78 3.23
CA PRO A 782 -23.75 10.17 2.79
C PRO A 782 -22.31 10.68 2.99
N GLY A 783 -21.64 11.12 1.92
CA GLY A 783 -20.25 11.59 1.94
C GLY A 783 -19.21 10.61 1.37
N HIS A 784 -19.58 9.36 1.05
CA HIS A 784 -18.67 8.41 0.42
C HIS A 784 -18.37 8.78 -1.05
N SER A 785 -17.10 8.69 -1.46
CA SER A 785 -16.62 9.16 -2.78
C SER A 785 -17.34 8.52 -3.98
N HIS A 786 -17.64 7.22 -3.90
CA HIS A 786 -18.33 6.50 -4.98
C HIS A 786 -19.85 6.72 -5.04
N ARG A 787 -20.45 7.40 -4.06
CA ARG A 787 -21.91 7.57 -3.98
C ARG A 787 -22.47 8.36 -5.17
N SER A 788 -21.77 9.39 -5.65
CA SER A 788 -22.22 10.21 -6.78
C SER A 788 -22.32 9.41 -8.09
N SER A 789 -21.39 8.48 -8.32
CA SER A 789 -21.41 7.62 -9.51
C SER A 789 -22.59 6.66 -9.48
N CYS A 790 -22.88 6.04 -8.33
CA CYS A 790 -24.05 5.15 -8.19
C CYS A 790 -25.38 5.91 -8.37
N LEU A 791 -25.47 7.14 -7.82
CA LEU A 791 -26.64 8.01 -8.00
C LEU A 791 -26.89 8.30 -9.48
N ASN A 792 -25.84 8.62 -10.24
CA ASN A 792 -25.94 8.87 -11.68
C ASN A 792 -26.31 7.60 -12.46
N ASN A 793 -25.68 6.46 -12.19
CA ASN A 793 -25.97 5.23 -12.93
C ASN A 793 -27.40 4.76 -12.68
N LEU A 794 -27.89 4.83 -11.44
CA LEU A 794 -29.28 4.55 -11.11
C LEU A 794 -30.25 5.51 -11.83
N ALA A 795 -29.95 6.82 -11.81
CA ALA A 795 -30.78 7.83 -12.46
C ALA A 795 -30.84 7.65 -13.99
N VAL A 796 -29.72 7.28 -14.61
CA VAL A 796 -29.65 6.95 -16.04
C VAL A 796 -30.49 5.69 -16.33
N GLY A 797 -30.36 4.62 -15.54
CA GLY A 797 -31.15 3.40 -15.71
C GLY A 797 -32.66 3.63 -15.58
N LEU A 798 -33.08 4.43 -14.58
CA LEU A 798 -34.47 4.83 -14.38
C LEU A 798 -35.02 5.65 -15.56
N ARG A 799 -34.23 6.59 -16.09
CA ARG A 799 -34.60 7.36 -17.27
C ARG A 799 -34.79 6.47 -18.50
N TYR A 800 -33.89 5.52 -18.74
CA TYR A 800 -34.06 4.55 -19.83
C TYR A 800 -35.32 3.70 -19.66
N ARG A 801 -35.70 3.34 -18.43
CA ARG A 801 -36.93 2.58 -18.17
C ARG A 801 -38.16 3.45 -18.44
N PHE A 802 -38.11 4.72 -18.05
CA PHE A 802 -39.12 5.71 -18.42
C PHE A 802 -39.25 5.83 -19.94
N ASP A 803 -38.16 5.97 -20.70
CA ASP A 803 -38.22 6.10 -22.17
C ASP A 803 -38.91 4.91 -22.85
N LYS A 804 -38.86 3.71 -22.25
CA LYS A 804 -39.52 2.50 -22.77
C LYS A 804 -40.94 2.27 -22.25
N ARG A 805 -41.24 2.63 -20.99
CA ARG A 805 -42.50 2.28 -20.30
C ARG A 805 -43.40 3.48 -20.01
N GLY A 806 -42.88 4.70 -20.06
CA GLY A 806 -43.61 5.95 -19.81
C GLY A 806 -43.96 6.23 -18.34
N GLY A 807 -43.35 5.53 -17.37
CA GLY A 807 -43.65 5.70 -15.95
C GLY A 807 -43.07 6.99 -15.36
N LEU A 808 -43.90 8.00 -15.11
CA LEU A 808 -43.47 9.31 -14.58
C LEU A 808 -42.72 9.23 -13.22
N SER A 809 -43.03 8.23 -12.39
CA SER A 809 -42.34 8.04 -11.11
C SER A 809 -40.85 7.76 -11.26
N ASP A 810 -40.45 7.04 -12.31
CA ASP A 810 -39.03 6.75 -12.58
C ASP A 810 -38.28 8.03 -12.97
N LEU A 811 -38.95 8.92 -13.70
CA LEU A 811 -38.41 10.20 -14.12
C LEU A 811 -38.26 11.16 -12.94
N ASP A 812 -39.25 11.23 -12.05
CA ASP A 812 -39.18 12.04 -10.83
C ASP A 812 -38.06 11.55 -9.90
N GLU A 813 -37.91 10.23 -9.72
CA GLU A 813 -36.80 9.65 -8.95
C GLU A 813 -35.44 9.98 -9.58
N ALA A 814 -35.30 9.86 -10.91
CA ALA A 814 -34.07 10.19 -11.62
C ALA A 814 -33.68 11.68 -11.48
N ILE A 815 -34.65 12.59 -11.43
CA ILE A 815 -34.42 14.03 -11.19
C ILE A 815 -33.85 14.26 -9.78
N GLU A 816 -34.47 13.67 -8.75
CA GLU A 816 -34.00 13.81 -7.36
C GLU A 816 -32.61 13.20 -7.14
N LEU A 817 -32.32 12.06 -7.77
CA LEU A 817 -31.00 11.43 -7.72
C LEU A 817 -29.91 12.30 -8.38
N HIS A 818 -30.18 12.88 -9.55
CA HIS A 818 -29.24 13.81 -10.20
C HIS A 818 -29.08 15.13 -9.43
N ARG A 819 -30.13 15.66 -8.82
CA ARG A 819 -30.02 16.84 -7.91
C ARG A 819 -29.09 16.53 -6.73
N THR A 820 -29.25 15.35 -6.13
CA THR A 820 -28.39 14.88 -5.04
C THR A 820 -26.94 14.71 -5.50
N ALA A 821 -26.71 14.12 -6.68
CA ALA A 821 -25.38 13.98 -7.25
C ALA A 821 -24.72 15.34 -7.55
N LEU A 822 -25.48 16.30 -8.08
CA LEU A 822 -25.01 17.65 -8.39
C LEU A 822 -24.65 18.46 -7.13
N ALA A 823 -25.36 18.23 -6.02
CA ALA A 823 -25.09 18.88 -4.74
C ALA A 823 -23.77 18.42 -4.09
N LEU A 824 -23.29 17.22 -4.41
CA LEU A 824 -22.01 16.69 -3.89
C LEU A 824 -20.78 17.31 -4.56
N HIS A 825 -20.93 18.01 -5.69
CA HIS A 825 -19.81 18.50 -6.50
C HIS A 825 -19.79 20.01 -6.66
N PRO A 826 -18.77 20.73 -6.17
CA PRO A 826 -18.69 22.19 -6.31
C PRO A 826 -18.46 22.65 -7.76
N PRO A 827 -18.73 23.93 -8.09
CA PRO A 827 -18.40 24.52 -9.39
C PRO A 827 -16.91 24.31 -9.73
N GLY A 828 -16.62 23.72 -10.90
CA GLY A 828 -15.25 23.43 -11.38
C GLY A 828 -14.80 21.95 -11.31
N HIS A 829 -15.61 21.06 -10.72
CA HIS A 829 -15.41 19.61 -10.76
C HIS A 829 -15.67 19.06 -12.18
N PRO A 830 -14.80 18.19 -12.74
CA PRO A 830 -14.90 17.71 -14.12
C PRO A 830 -16.21 16.97 -14.42
N ASP A 831 -16.73 16.17 -13.47
CA ASP A 831 -17.98 15.42 -13.68
C ASP A 831 -19.24 16.29 -13.56
N ARG A 832 -19.13 17.58 -13.20
CA ARG A 832 -20.31 18.43 -12.99
C ARG A 832 -21.12 18.63 -14.27
N SER A 833 -20.47 18.73 -15.42
CA SER A 833 -21.13 18.94 -16.71
C SER A 833 -22.00 17.75 -17.15
N SER A 834 -21.60 16.52 -16.82
CA SER A 834 -22.38 15.31 -17.13
C SER A 834 -23.67 15.27 -16.28
N TYR A 835 -23.58 15.61 -14.99
CA TYR A 835 -24.75 15.70 -14.11
C TYR A 835 -25.69 16.84 -14.50
N LEU A 836 -25.15 18.01 -14.89
CA LEU A 836 -25.95 19.13 -15.40
C LEU A 836 -26.70 18.75 -16.68
N LYS A 837 -26.01 18.12 -17.65
CA LYS A 837 -26.62 17.60 -18.88
C LYS A 837 -27.73 16.60 -18.55
N ASN A 838 -27.44 15.59 -17.74
CA ASN A 838 -28.39 14.52 -17.45
C ASN A 838 -29.62 15.02 -16.68
N LEU A 839 -29.45 15.94 -15.73
CA LEU A 839 -30.55 16.59 -15.02
C LEU A 839 -31.41 17.44 -15.97
N ALA A 840 -30.79 18.26 -16.82
CA ALA A 840 -31.50 19.09 -17.78
C ALA A 840 -32.31 18.25 -18.79
N ILE A 841 -31.76 17.12 -19.23
CA ILE A 841 -32.48 16.18 -20.09
C ILE A 841 -33.70 15.59 -19.36
N ASN A 842 -33.55 15.13 -18.11
CA ASN A 842 -34.67 14.56 -17.34
C ASN A 842 -35.79 15.59 -17.11
N LEU A 843 -35.45 16.83 -16.75
CA LEU A 843 -36.41 17.92 -16.57
C LEU A 843 -37.14 18.26 -17.88
N ARG A 844 -36.41 18.28 -19.01
CA ARG A 844 -36.99 18.45 -20.34
C ARG A 844 -37.96 17.32 -20.69
N ASP A 845 -37.57 16.08 -20.42
CA ASP A 845 -38.42 14.91 -20.71
C ASP A 845 -39.69 14.93 -19.85
N ARG A 846 -39.60 15.44 -18.60
CA ARG A 846 -40.77 15.64 -17.74
C ARG A 846 -41.67 16.76 -18.24
N PHE A 847 -41.09 17.87 -18.70
CA PHE A 847 -41.82 18.95 -19.37
C PHE A 847 -42.59 18.45 -20.60
N LYS A 848 -41.98 17.60 -21.45
CA LYS A 848 -42.66 17.04 -22.63
C LYS A 848 -43.90 16.21 -22.27
N GLN A 849 -43.94 15.59 -21.10
CA GLN A 849 -45.10 14.80 -20.64
C GLN A 849 -46.12 15.64 -19.87
N GLY A 850 -45.68 16.57 -19.01
CA GLY A 850 -46.53 17.29 -18.05
C GLY A 850 -46.81 18.75 -18.38
N GLY A 851 -46.06 19.37 -19.30
CA GLY A 851 -46.22 20.77 -19.72
C GLY A 851 -45.84 21.81 -18.65
N VAL A 852 -45.11 21.42 -17.60
CA VAL A 852 -44.76 22.31 -16.48
C VAL A 852 -43.63 23.26 -16.87
N LEU A 853 -43.95 24.53 -17.14
CA LEU A 853 -42.97 25.53 -17.59
C LEU A 853 -41.79 25.74 -16.64
N SER A 854 -41.95 25.55 -15.33
CA SER A 854 -40.84 25.68 -14.37
C SER A 854 -39.74 24.63 -14.59
N ASP A 855 -40.09 23.43 -15.07
CA ASP A 855 -39.10 22.38 -15.39
C ASP A 855 -38.28 22.77 -16.61
N LEU A 856 -38.91 23.45 -17.57
CA LEU A 856 -38.24 23.97 -18.74
C LEU A 856 -37.25 25.09 -18.35
N ASP A 857 -37.71 26.05 -17.54
CA ASP A 857 -36.86 27.13 -17.05
C ASP A 857 -35.67 26.60 -16.23
N GLU A 858 -35.89 25.59 -15.38
CA GLU A 858 -34.84 24.93 -14.60
C GLU A 858 -33.85 24.17 -15.51
N ALA A 859 -34.34 23.40 -16.48
CA ALA A 859 -33.49 22.67 -17.43
C ALA A 859 -32.56 23.61 -18.22
N PHE A 860 -33.12 24.70 -18.75
CA PHE A 860 -32.36 25.68 -19.51
C PHE A 860 -31.45 26.55 -18.64
N SER A 861 -31.77 26.75 -17.36
CA SER A 861 -30.85 27.33 -16.38
C SER A 861 -29.64 26.43 -16.13
N HIS A 862 -29.84 25.12 -16.00
CA HIS A 862 -28.74 24.15 -15.85
C HIS A 862 -27.87 24.05 -17.11
N TYR A 863 -28.46 24.07 -18.30
CA TYR A 863 -27.70 24.18 -19.54
C TYR A 863 -26.92 25.50 -19.63
N SER A 864 -27.52 26.62 -19.23
CA SER A 864 -26.85 27.92 -19.19
C SER A 864 -25.62 27.93 -18.26
N GLN A 865 -25.65 27.16 -17.16
CA GLN A 865 -24.48 27.04 -16.27
C GLN A 865 -23.27 26.40 -16.97
N LEU A 866 -23.44 25.66 -18.06
CA LEU A 866 -22.32 25.16 -18.88
C LEU A 866 -21.47 26.31 -19.43
N SER A 867 -22.09 27.45 -19.79
CA SER A 867 -21.38 28.64 -20.30
C SER A 867 -20.47 29.31 -19.26
N GLN A 868 -20.62 28.97 -17.97
CA GLN A 868 -19.82 29.49 -16.86
C GLN A 868 -18.65 28.56 -16.50
N ALA A 869 -18.34 27.57 -17.34
CA ALA A 869 -17.23 26.65 -17.11
C ALA A 869 -15.90 27.39 -16.94
N SER A 870 -15.36 27.39 -15.72
CA SER A 870 -14.05 27.95 -15.36
C SER A 870 -12.91 26.94 -15.51
N HIS A 871 -13.09 25.91 -16.34
CA HIS A 871 -12.16 24.80 -16.54
C HIS A 871 -11.93 24.53 -18.02
N ALA A 872 -10.86 23.80 -18.36
CA ALA A 872 -10.60 23.44 -19.75
C ALA A 872 -11.73 22.55 -20.28
N VAL A 873 -12.27 22.94 -21.43
CA VAL A 873 -13.41 22.28 -22.08
C VAL A 873 -13.02 20.88 -22.55
N SER A 874 -13.79 19.89 -22.08
CA SER A 874 -13.67 18.48 -22.42
C SER A 874 -14.63 18.08 -23.55
N HIS A 875 -14.45 16.87 -24.08
CA HIS A 875 -15.42 16.27 -25.00
C HIS A 875 -16.84 16.18 -24.39
N VAL A 876 -16.94 15.91 -23.08
CA VAL A 876 -18.22 15.83 -22.35
C VAL A 876 -18.93 17.19 -22.31
N ASP A 877 -18.17 18.29 -22.23
CA ASP A 877 -18.72 19.65 -22.25
C ASP A 877 -19.30 20.00 -23.63
N LEU A 878 -18.58 19.63 -24.71
CA LEU A 878 -19.07 19.80 -26.08
C LEU A 878 -20.34 18.97 -26.32
N GLU A 879 -20.38 17.74 -25.84
CA GLU A 879 -21.56 16.87 -25.94
C GLU A 879 -22.76 17.44 -25.15
N ALA A 880 -22.50 17.99 -23.95
CA ALA A 880 -23.51 18.68 -23.16
C ALA A 880 -24.05 19.93 -23.87
N ALA A 881 -23.18 20.75 -24.48
CA ALA A 881 -23.57 21.91 -25.27
C ALA A 881 -24.37 21.52 -26.53
N ARG A 882 -24.04 20.40 -27.20
CA ARG A 882 -24.85 19.86 -28.31
C ARG A 882 -26.22 19.37 -27.86
N SER A 883 -26.29 18.78 -26.67
CA SER A 883 -27.58 18.40 -26.07
C SER A 883 -28.45 19.63 -25.79
N TRP A 884 -27.82 20.74 -25.39
CA TRP A 884 -28.49 22.03 -25.22
C TRP A 884 -29.02 22.59 -26.54
N THR A 885 -28.20 22.64 -27.61
CA THR A 885 -28.64 23.15 -28.93
C THR A 885 -29.81 22.34 -29.47
N THR A 886 -29.71 21.00 -29.42
CA THR A 886 -30.76 20.08 -29.86
C THR A 886 -32.06 20.31 -29.09
N SER A 887 -31.97 20.46 -27.77
CA SER A 887 -33.14 20.68 -26.92
C SER A 887 -33.76 22.07 -27.14
N ALA A 888 -32.92 23.10 -27.37
CA ALA A 888 -33.36 24.45 -27.66
C ALA A 888 -34.13 24.52 -28.99
N GLU A 889 -33.62 23.88 -30.05
CA GLU A 889 -34.27 23.78 -31.37
C GLU A 889 -35.60 23.03 -31.30
N GLN A 890 -35.64 21.87 -30.65
CA GLN A 890 -36.86 21.07 -30.52
C GLN A 890 -38.00 21.81 -29.81
N LEU A 891 -37.68 22.70 -28.88
CA LEU A 891 -38.66 23.41 -28.04
C LEU A 891 -38.77 24.90 -28.39
N ASN A 892 -38.10 25.35 -29.45
CA ASN A 892 -38.03 26.75 -29.88
C ASN A 892 -37.72 27.73 -28.72
N HIS A 893 -36.73 27.37 -27.88
CA HIS A 893 -36.40 28.13 -26.67
C HIS A 893 -35.56 29.38 -27.00
N SER A 894 -35.75 30.47 -26.24
CA SER A 894 -35.06 31.77 -26.47
C SER A 894 -33.53 31.69 -26.36
N SER A 895 -33.01 30.71 -25.63
CA SER A 895 -31.56 30.49 -25.45
C SER A 895 -30.87 29.79 -26.63
N MET A 896 -31.58 29.51 -27.73
CA MET A 896 -31.08 28.74 -28.86
C MET A 896 -29.80 29.33 -29.45
N LEU A 897 -29.78 30.65 -29.71
CA LEU A 897 -28.59 31.34 -30.21
C LEU A 897 -27.41 31.24 -29.24
N THR A 898 -27.67 31.41 -27.93
CA THR A 898 -26.65 31.27 -26.88
C THR A 898 -26.11 29.83 -26.79
N ALA A 899 -26.96 28.82 -27.01
CA ALA A 899 -26.55 27.43 -27.04
C ALA A 899 -25.58 27.17 -28.21
N TYR A 900 -25.90 27.65 -29.42
CA TYR A 900 -25.01 27.52 -30.59
C TYR A 900 -23.70 28.28 -30.40
N GLN A 901 -23.75 29.49 -29.85
CA GLN A 901 -22.56 30.27 -29.50
C GLN A 901 -21.67 29.53 -28.50
N THR A 902 -22.25 28.94 -27.46
CA THR A 902 -21.51 28.16 -26.45
C THR A 902 -20.91 26.89 -27.06
N ALA A 903 -21.68 26.15 -27.87
CA ALA A 903 -21.20 24.95 -28.55
C ALA A 903 -20.06 25.26 -29.53
N LEU A 904 -20.15 26.33 -30.31
CA LEU A 904 -19.08 26.78 -31.21
C LEU A 904 -17.87 27.35 -30.47
N MET A 905 -18.06 27.98 -29.30
CA MET A 905 -16.96 28.40 -28.43
C MET A 905 -16.21 27.20 -27.87
N PHE A 906 -16.92 26.19 -27.36
CA PHE A 906 -16.33 24.94 -26.89
C PHE A 906 -15.62 24.19 -28.01
N LEU A 907 -16.24 24.15 -29.20
CA LEU A 907 -15.63 23.55 -30.38
C LEU A 907 -14.37 24.30 -30.82
N ASP A 908 -14.35 25.64 -30.80
CA ASP A 908 -13.16 26.42 -31.11
C ASP A 908 -12.03 26.09 -30.12
N GLN A 909 -12.33 26.13 -28.81
CA GLN A 909 -11.38 25.77 -27.75
C GLN A 909 -10.84 24.33 -27.90
N TRP A 910 -11.70 23.39 -28.29
CA TRP A 910 -11.34 21.99 -28.49
C TRP A 910 -10.57 21.77 -29.81
N GLN A 911 -10.89 22.50 -30.88
CA GLN A 911 -10.16 22.51 -32.15
C GLN A 911 -8.73 23.07 -32.00
N HIS A 912 -8.53 24.07 -31.14
CA HIS A 912 -7.19 24.57 -30.79
C HIS A 912 -6.30 23.48 -30.17
N LEU A 913 -6.90 22.46 -29.53
CA LEU A 913 -6.21 21.28 -29.01
C LEU A 913 -6.04 20.24 -30.11
N ALA A 914 -7.12 19.87 -30.83
CA ALA A 914 -7.06 18.85 -31.89
C ALA A 914 -6.08 19.19 -33.03
N GLY A 915 -5.90 20.47 -33.37
CA GLY A 915 -4.91 20.93 -34.35
C GLY A 915 -3.45 20.72 -33.93
N LEU A 916 -3.21 20.49 -32.65
CA LEU A 916 -1.90 20.15 -32.13
C LEU A 916 -1.74 18.62 -31.98
N SER A 917 -2.60 17.80 -32.58
CA SER A 917 -2.52 16.33 -32.57
C SER A 917 -2.45 15.78 -34.00
N SER A 918 -1.72 14.67 -34.20
CA SER A 918 -1.69 13.89 -35.45
C SER A 918 -2.68 12.71 -35.44
N SER A 919 -3.55 12.60 -34.42
CA SER A 919 -4.48 11.49 -34.24
C SER A 919 -5.68 11.54 -35.20
N SER A 920 -5.85 10.46 -35.98
CA SER A 920 -7.00 10.25 -36.88
C SER A 920 -8.35 10.20 -36.14
N TYR A 921 -8.38 9.84 -34.85
CA TYR A 921 -9.60 9.77 -34.02
C TYR A 921 -10.15 11.17 -33.71
N HIS A 922 -9.30 12.07 -33.21
CA HIS A 922 -9.68 13.47 -32.92
C HIS A 922 -10.09 14.22 -34.19
N PHE A 923 -9.38 13.97 -35.30
CA PHE A 923 -9.73 14.53 -36.59
C PHE A 923 -11.12 14.07 -37.08
N ASN A 924 -11.45 12.78 -36.94
CA ASN A 924 -12.75 12.24 -37.35
C ASN A 924 -13.89 12.73 -36.45
N LEU A 925 -13.70 12.80 -35.13
CA LEU A 925 -14.71 13.27 -34.18
C LEU A 925 -15.01 14.77 -34.35
N VAL A 926 -13.97 15.60 -34.52
CA VAL A 926 -14.12 17.02 -34.85
C VAL A 926 -14.82 17.17 -36.20
N ARG A 927 -14.47 16.37 -37.21
CA ARG A 927 -15.11 16.39 -38.53
C ARG A 927 -16.60 16.00 -38.47
N GLU A 928 -16.96 14.99 -37.67
CA GLU A 928 -18.36 14.60 -37.43
C GLU A 928 -19.14 15.64 -36.61
N ALA A 929 -18.49 16.31 -35.65
CA ALA A 929 -19.12 17.36 -34.84
C ALA A 929 -19.24 18.72 -35.58
N THR A 930 -18.36 18.99 -36.55
CA THR A 930 -18.32 20.26 -37.32
C THR A 930 -19.23 20.30 -38.53
N SER A 931 -19.59 19.15 -39.12
CA SER A 931 -20.23 19.12 -40.44
C SER A 931 -21.61 19.80 -40.49
N SER A 932 -22.37 19.82 -39.38
CA SER A 932 -23.69 20.48 -39.31
C SER A 932 -23.79 21.66 -38.34
N LEU A 933 -23.01 21.69 -37.23
CA LEU A 933 -23.22 22.66 -36.14
C LEU A 933 -23.10 24.13 -36.59
N ALA A 934 -22.14 24.40 -37.48
CA ALA A 934 -21.90 25.73 -38.02
C ALA A 934 -23.02 26.20 -38.97
N MET A 935 -23.59 25.27 -39.74
CA MET A 935 -24.66 25.55 -40.70
C MET A 935 -25.99 25.76 -39.99
N ASP A 936 -26.24 24.97 -38.95
CA ASP A 936 -27.40 25.10 -38.09
C ASP A 936 -27.34 26.41 -37.29
N ALA A 937 -26.15 26.79 -36.79
CA ALA A 937 -25.95 28.08 -36.14
C ALA A 937 -26.18 29.28 -37.08
N PHE A 938 -25.77 29.16 -38.35
CA PHE A 938 -26.06 30.15 -39.38
C PHE A 938 -27.56 30.26 -39.64
N SER A 939 -28.24 29.14 -39.86
CA SER A 939 -29.70 29.09 -40.04
C SER A 939 -30.44 29.69 -38.84
N CYS A 940 -30.06 29.30 -37.62
CA CYS A 940 -30.62 29.84 -36.38
C CYS A 940 -30.48 31.37 -36.35
N SER A 941 -29.30 31.90 -36.66
CA SER A 941 -29.04 33.35 -36.65
C SER A 941 -29.83 34.09 -37.72
N VAL A 942 -29.95 33.53 -38.93
CA VAL A 942 -30.74 34.08 -40.03
C VAL A 942 -32.24 34.12 -39.67
N ARG A 943 -32.77 33.05 -39.09
CA ARG A 943 -34.17 32.99 -38.61
C ARG A 943 -34.49 34.04 -37.54
N HIS A 944 -33.47 34.48 -36.78
CA HIS A 944 -33.58 35.56 -35.78
C HIS A 944 -33.23 36.96 -36.32
N GLY A 945 -32.95 37.10 -37.62
CA GLY A 945 -32.57 38.38 -38.25
C GLY A 945 -31.16 38.87 -37.89
N ALA A 946 -30.34 38.05 -37.23
CA ALA A 946 -28.98 38.38 -36.82
C ALA A 946 -27.96 38.05 -37.94
N PHE A 947 -28.09 38.69 -39.10
CA PHE A 947 -27.31 38.35 -40.30
C PHE A 947 -25.79 38.52 -40.14
N THR A 948 -25.36 39.54 -39.40
CA THR A 948 -23.92 39.76 -39.11
C THR A 948 -23.36 38.63 -38.25
N THR A 949 -24.08 38.25 -37.19
CA THR A 949 -23.74 37.12 -36.32
C THR A 949 -23.77 35.80 -37.08
N ALA A 950 -24.70 35.62 -38.03
CA ALA A 950 -24.73 34.43 -38.88
C ALA A 950 -23.40 34.24 -39.62
N VAL A 951 -22.88 35.30 -40.25
CA VAL A 951 -21.60 35.28 -40.96
C VAL A 951 -20.44 34.99 -40.00
N GLU A 952 -20.43 35.62 -38.82
CA GLU A 952 -19.39 35.41 -37.80
C GLU A 952 -19.37 33.95 -37.30
N LEU A 953 -20.52 33.38 -36.96
CA LEU A 953 -20.65 32.01 -36.48
C LEU A 953 -20.31 30.99 -37.56
N LEU A 954 -20.71 31.26 -38.82
CA LEU A 954 -20.36 30.42 -39.94
C LEU A 954 -18.84 30.41 -40.20
N GLU A 955 -18.20 31.58 -40.17
CA GLU A 955 -16.74 31.70 -40.30
C GLU A 955 -15.99 31.10 -39.12
N GLN A 956 -16.56 31.13 -37.90
CA GLN A 956 -16.03 30.44 -36.72
C GLN A 956 -16.13 28.91 -36.87
N GLY A 957 -17.27 28.41 -37.35
CA GLY A 957 -17.51 26.98 -37.48
C GLY A 957 -16.84 26.33 -38.69
N ARG A 958 -16.56 27.09 -39.77
CA ARG A 958 -15.89 26.62 -41.00
C ARG A 958 -14.35 26.70 -40.95
N THR A 959 -13.78 27.12 -39.84
CA THR A 959 -12.33 27.25 -39.68
C THR A 959 -11.66 25.87 -39.70
N VAL A 960 -11.07 25.47 -40.83
CA VAL A 960 -10.18 24.29 -40.89
C VAL A 960 -8.85 24.63 -40.19
N PHE A 961 -8.25 23.67 -39.49
CA PHE A 961 -6.94 23.74 -38.81
C PHE A 961 -5.91 24.71 -39.43
N TRP A 962 -5.70 24.64 -40.76
CA TRP A 962 -4.76 25.50 -41.51
C TRP A 962 -5.07 27.00 -41.48
N THR A 963 -6.34 27.36 -41.31
CA THR A 963 -6.83 28.75 -41.22
C THR A 963 -6.47 29.38 -39.87
N GLN A 964 -6.45 28.59 -38.79
CA GLN A 964 -6.01 29.07 -37.47
C GLN A 964 -4.48 29.17 -37.34
N LEU A 965 -3.73 28.25 -37.95
CA LEU A 965 -2.27 28.36 -38.02
C LEU A 965 -1.84 29.68 -38.69
N ALA A 966 -2.56 30.08 -39.74
CA ALA A 966 -2.39 31.36 -40.41
C ALA A 966 -2.83 32.57 -39.56
N ARG A 967 -3.88 32.45 -38.73
CA ARG A 967 -4.29 33.49 -37.76
C ARG A 967 -3.21 33.73 -36.69
N PHE A 968 -2.32 32.77 -36.44
CA PHE A 968 -1.21 32.93 -35.51
C PHE A 968 0.08 33.43 -36.18
N GLN A 969 0.39 32.98 -37.40
CA GLN A 969 1.66 33.31 -38.06
C GLN A 969 1.84 34.80 -38.35
N ALA A 970 0.84 35.49 -38.90
CA ALA A 970 0.98 36.93 -39.22
C ALA A 970 1.04 37.85 -37.97
N PRO A 971 0.20 37.65 -36.93
CA PRO A 971 0.27 38.49 -35.72
C PRO A 971 1.47 38.19 -34.83
N ALA A 972 2.05 36.98 -34.86
CA ALA A 972 3.19 36.65 -34.01
C ALA A 972 4.41 37.54 -34.31
N ASP A 973 4.61 37.91 -35.57
CA ASP A 973 5.70 38.79 -35.99
C ASP A 973 5.42 40.26 -35.60
N GLU A 974 4.15 40.70 -35.70
CA GLU A 974 3.69 42.03 -35.27
C GLU A 974 3.73 42.19 -33.74
N ILE A 975 3.29 41.18 -32.97
CA ILE A 975 3.38 41.17 -31.50
C ILE A 975 4.86 41.17 -31.08
N SER A 976 5.72 40.44 -31.79
CA SER A 976 7.17 40.45 -31.53
C SER A 976 7.82 41.80 -31.85
N ALA A 977 7.23 42.61 -32.74
CA ALA A 977 7.68 43.97 -33.04
C ALA A 977 7.20 45.02 -32.03
N SER A 978 6.16 44.71 -31.22
CA SER A 978 5.58 45.64 -30.23
C SER A 978 6.44 45.91 -28.97
N GLY A 979 7.57 45.21 -28.82
CA GLY A 979 8.54 45.41 -27.73
C GLY A 979 8.98 44.11 -27.04
N ASP A 980 9.82 44.22 -26.02
CA ASP A 980 10.39 43.05 -25.32
C ASP A 980 9.33 42.22 -24.58
N MET A 981 8.27 42.86 -24.08
CA MET A 981 7.12 42.18 -23.46
C MET A 981 6.33 41.35 -24.49
N GLY A 982 6.12 41.86 -25.70
CA GLY A 982 5.47 41.12 -26.79
C GLY A 982 6.30 39.90 -27.23
N LYS A 983 7.62 40.06 -27.36
CA LYS A 983 8.54 38.94 -27.63
C LYS A 983 8.49 37.85 -26.56
N ALA A 984 8.46 38.24 -25.29
CA ALA A 984 8.37 37.30 -24.17
C ALA A 984 7.05 36.52 -24.19
N LEU A 985 5.92 37.21 -24.42
CA LEU A 985 4.59 36.58 -24.52
C LEU A 985 4.48 35.63 -25.72
N VAL A 986 5.03 35.99 -26.89
CA VAL A 986 5.06 35.10 -28.07
C VAL A 986 5.93 33.88 -27.81
N ALA A 987 7.07 34.02 -27.15
CA ALA A 987 7.94 32.89 -26.78
C ALA A 987 7.26 31.97 -25.75
N GLU A 988 6.61 32.53 -24.74
CA GLU A 988 5.84 31.81 -23.72
C GLU A 988 4.67 31.04 -24.37
N PHE A 989 3.91 31.70 -25.25
CA PHE A 989 2.83 31.09 -26.02
C PHE A 989 3.34 29.96 -26.93
N LYS A 990 4.40 30.18 -27.72
CA LYS A 990 5.00 29.14 -28.58
C LYS A 990 5.49 27.95 -27.77
N LYS A 991 6.13 28.19 -26.61
CA LYS A 991 6.61 27.13 -25.72
C LYS A 991 5.45 26.30 -25.16
N LEU A 992 4.40 26.95 -24.66
CA LEU A 992 3.22 26.28 -24.12
C LEU A 992 2.44 25.54 -25.21
N SER A 993 2.25 26.13 -26.38
CA SER A 993 1.61 25.47 -27.53
C SER A 993 2.42 24.29 -28.07
N PHE A 994 3.75 24.36 -28.05
CA PHE A 994 4.62 23.23 -28.41
C PHE A 994 4.56 22.10 -27.38
N HIS A 995 4.54 22.43 -26.08
CA HIS A 995 4.35 21.41 -25.03
C HIS A 995 2.96 20.76 -25.13
N LEU A 996 1.92 21.57 -25.32
CA LEU A 996 0.55 21.11 -25.50
C LEU A 996 0.44 20.20 -26.75
N ARG A 997 1.10 20.56 -27.85
CA ARG A 997 1.23 19.71 -29.06
C ARG A 997 1.88 18.38 -28.78
N ASN A 998 3.02 18.37 -28.11
CA ASN A 998 3.69 17.10 -27.81
C ASN A 998 2.85 16.21 -26.87
N VAL A 999 2.04 16.81 -25.99
CA VAL A 999 1.08 16.09 -25.13
C VAL A 999 -0.13 15.56 -25.92
N LEU A 1000 -0.51 16.24 -27.01
CA LEU A 1000 -1.63 15.85 -27.87
C LEU A 1000 -1.23 14.92 -29.02
N GLU A 1001 0.04 14.94 -29.46
CA GLU A 1001 0.66 14.02 -30.43
C GLU A 1001 1.22 12.76 -29.76
N GLY A 1002 1.62 12.84 -28.48
CA GLY A 1002 1.70 11.67 -27.62
C GLY A 1002 0.31 11.04 -27.53
N SER A 1003 0.23 9.71 -27.59
CA SER A 1003 -1.02 8.94 -27.59
C SER A 1003 -1.77 9.02 -26.24
N THR A 1004 -2.08 10.23 -25.76
CA THR A 1004 -2.48 10.55 -24.39
C THR A 1004 -3.64 11.53 -24.37
N GLU A 1005 -4.85 11.02 -24.13
CA GLU A 1005 -5.96 11.85 -23.64
C GLU A 1005 -5.84 12.07 -22.13
N ASP A 1006 -4.77 12.74 -21.69
CA ASP A 1006 -4.70 13.24 -20.31
C ASP A 1006 -5.37 14.60 -20.18
N THR A 1007 -6.66 14.53 -19.86
CA THR A 1007 -7.53 15.69 -19.66
C THR A 1007 -6.97 16.66 -18.62
N THR A 1008 -6.16 16.22 -17.65
CA THR A 1008 -5.63 17.04 -16.55
C THR A 1008 -4.37 17.84 -16.87
N GLN A 1009 -3.36 17.29 -17.54
CA GLN A 1009 -2.22 18.06 -18.06
C GLN A 1009 -2.62 18.90 -19.26
N ILE A 1010 -3.50 18.38 -20.14
CA ILE A 1010 -4.13 19.19 -21.17
C ILE A 1010 -4.84 20.38 -20.50
N ARG A 1011 -5.62 20.16 -19.43
CA ARG A 1011 -6.26 21.26 -18.68
C ARG A 1011 -5.27 22.26 -18.10
N LYS A 1012 -4.19 21.82 -17.44
CA LYS A 1012 -3.19 22.72 -16.85
C LYS A 1012 -2.45 23.56 -17.90
N LEU A 1013 -2.01 22.92 -18.98
CA LEU A 1013 -1.33 23.61 -20.09
C LEU A 1013 -2.29 24.52 -20.86
N THR A 1014 -3.57 24.13 -20.96
CA THR A 1014 -4.62 24.96 -21.57
C THR A 1014 -4.88 26.20 -20.72
N VAL A 1015 -5.04 26.06 -19.40
CA VAL A 1015 -5.22 27.21 -18.48
C VAL A 1015 -4.01 28.15 -18.50
N GLN A 1016 -2.79 27.61 -18.48
CA GLN A 1016 -1.56 28.42 -18.57
C GLN A 1016 -1.46 29.13 -19.92
N ARG A 1017 -1.84 28.46 -21.01
CA ARG A 1017 -1.89 29.07 -22.34
C ARG A 1017 -2.98 30.14 -22.43
N ASP A 1018 -4.15 29.93 -21.83
CA ASP A 1018 -5.26 30.87 -21.81
C ASP A 1018 -4.93 32.15 -21.01
N ASP A 1019 -4.14 32.03 -19.95
CA ASP A 1019 -3.56 33.18 -19.23
C ASP A 1019 -2.66 34.01 -20.16
N VAL A 1020 -1.77 33.36 -20.92
CA VAL A 1020 -0.90 34.04 -21.88
C VAL A 1020 -1.70 34.69 -23.01
N ILE A 1021 -2.74 34.02 -23.53
CA ILE A 1021 -3.66 34.61 -24.52
C ILE A 1021 -4.33 35.87 -23.94
N SER A 1022 -4.80 35.80 -22.68
CA SER A 1022 -5.42 36.93 -22.00
C SER A 1022 -4.45 38.10 -21.83
N ARG A 1023 -3.18 37.82 -21.51
CA ARG A 1023 -2.11 38.82 -21.43
C ARG A 1023 -1.77 39.42 -22.79
N ILE A 1024 -1.76 38.63 -23.87
CA ILE A 1024 -1.58 39.15 -25.24
C ILE A 1024 -2.75 40.08 -25.62
N ARG A 1025 -3.99 39.75 -25.25
CA ARG A 1025 -5.17 40.60 -25.49
C ARG A 1025 -5.15 41.93 -24.72
N MET A 1026 -4.31 42.07 -23.70
CA MET A 1026 -4.11 43.34 -23.00
C MET A 1026 -3.15 44.29 -23.74
N LEU A 1027 -2.46 43.83 -24.79
CA LEU A 1027 -1.60 44.69 -25.62
C LEU A 1027 -2.46 45.57 -26.57
N PRO A 1028 -2.04 46.82 -26.84
CA PRO A 1028 -2.67 47.68 -27.86
C PRO A 1028 -2.73 46.95 -29.20
N ASP A 1029 -3.85 47.10 -29.92
CA ASP A 1029 -4.14 46.48 -31.23
C ASP A 1029 -4.31 44.94 -31.24
N PHE A 1030 -4.06 44.24 -30.12
CA PHE A 1030 -4.18 42.77 -30.02
C PHE A 1030 -5.34 42.29 -29.15
N SER A 1031 -6.30 43.16 -28.79
CA SER A 1031 -7.44 42.82 -27.92
C SER A 1031 -8.32 41.66 -28.42
N ARG A 1032 -8.25 41.38 -29.72
CA ARG A 1032 -8.96 40.27 -30.38
C ARG A 1032 -8.07 39.09 -30.78
N PHE A 1033 -6.87 38.97 -30.22
CA PHE A 1033 -5.96 37.87 -30.50
C PHE A 1033 -6.64 36.50 -30.31
N LEU A 1034 -6.60 35.66 -31.35
CA LEU A 1034 -7.26 34.35 -31.42
C LEU A 1034 -8.79 34.35 -31.17
N LEU A 1035 -9.48 35.49 -31.30
CA LEU A 1035 -10.94 35.53 -31.33
C LEU A 1035 -11.47 35.42 -32.77
N PRO A 1036 -12.73 34.97 -32.96
CA PRO A 1036 -13.38 34.99 -34.26
C PRO A 1036 -13.36 36.40 -34.88
N PRO A 1037 -13.14 36.49 -36.21
CA PRO A 1037 -13.17 37.76 -36.93
C PRO A 1037 -14.58 38.36 -36.87
N LEU A 1038 -14.65 39.67 -36.68
CA LEU A 1038 -15.93 40.38 -36.73
C LEU A 1038 -16.42 40.48 -38.16
N PHE A 1039 -17.74 40.62 -38.31
CA PHE A 1039 -18.35 40.88 -39.60
C PHE A 1039 -17.71 42.08 -40.30
N SER A 1040 -17.36 43.15 -39.59
CA SER A 1040 -16.70 44.34 -40.15
C SER A 1040 -15.35 44.03 -40.82
N ASP A 1041 -14.63 43.02 -40.36
CA ASP A 1041 -13.38 42.58 -40.99
C ASP A 1041 -13.65 41.63 -42.15
N LEU A 1042 -14.62 40.72 -41.98
CA LEU A 1042 -15.03 39.76 -43.02
C LEU A 1042 -15.68 40.45 -44.23
N GLN A 1043 -16.35 41.58 -44.01
CA GLN A 1043 -16.99 42.38 -45.05
C GLN A 1043 -15.99 42.89 -46.10
N LYS A 1044 -14.69 43.02 -45.73
CA LYS A 1044 -13.60 43.36 -46.66
C LYS A 1044 -13.45 42.34 -47.79
N ALA A 1045 -13.92 41.10 -47.60
CA ALA A 1045 -13.98 40.08 -48.66
C ALA A 1045 -14.86 40.50 -49.85
N ALA A 1046 -15.80 41.43 -49.66
CA ALA A 1046 -16.68 41.92 -50.73
C ALA A 1046 -16.11 43.14 -51.50
N GLN A 1047 -14.87 43.58 -51.23
CA GLN A 1047 -14.27 44.76 -51.88
C GLN A 1047 -14.22 44.66 -53.42
N ASP A 1048 -13.83 43.51 -53.99
CA ASP A 1048 -13.74 43.30 -55.45
C ASP A 1048 -14.98 42.62 -56.05
N GLY A 1049 -16.14 42.81 -55.43
CA GLY A 1049 -17.42 42.23 -55.85
C GLY A 1049 -18.11 41.46 -54.72
N PRO A 1050 -19.45 41.33 -54.77
CA PRO A 1050 -20.22 40.71 -53.70
C PRO A 1050 -19.88 39.23 -53.53
N VAL A 1051 -19.95 38.77 -52.28
CA VAL A 1051 -19.79 37.36 -51.93
C VAL A 1051 -21.13 36.78 -51.53
N ILE A 1052 -21.56 35.73 -52.20
CA ILE A 1052 -22.82 35.03 -51.94
C ILE A 1052 -22.51 33.78 -51.13
N ILE A 1053 -22.89 33.80 -49.86
CA ILE A 1053 -22.84 32.62 -48.99
C ILE A 1053 -24.10 31.81 -49.25
N LEU A 1054 -23.95 30.52 -49.56
CA LEU A 1054 -25.06 29.59 -49.67
C LEU A 1054 -24.95 28.60 -48.52
N ASN A 1055 -25.98 28.55 -47.67
CA ASN A 1055 -26.05 27.66 -46.51
C ASN A 1055 -27.15 26.62 -46.71
N ALA A 1056 -26.83 25.34 -46.55
CA ALA A 1056 -27.80 24.27 -46.40
C ALA A 1056 -27.74 23.74 -44.98
N SER A 1057 -28.87 23.74 -44.27
CA SER A 1057 -29.01 23.14 -42.94
C SER A 1057 -30.29 22.33 -42.86
N GLN A 1058 -30.42 21.52 -41.81
CA GLN A 1058 -31.64 20.74 -41.56
C GLN A 1058 -32.88 21.62 -41.28
N TYR A 1059 -32.68 22.91 -40.99
CA TYR A 1059 -33.75 23.85 -40.63
C TYR A 1059 -34.14 24.82 -41.75
N SER A 1060 -33.17 25.26 -42.55
CA SER A 1060 -33.39 26.17 -43.69
C SER A 1060 -32.22 26.15 -44.69
N CYS A 1061 -32.54 26.48 -45.95
CA CYS A 1061 -31.58 26.77 -47.01
C CYS A 1061 -31.64 28.26 -47.35
N ASP A 1062 -30.49 28.94 -47.28
CA ASP A 1062 -30.44 30.39 -47.34
C ASP A 1062 -29.27 30.87 -48.21
N ALA A 1063 -29.49 31.98 -48.92
CA ALA A 1063 -28.47 32.75 -49.58
C ALA A 1063 -28.28 34.09 -48.86
N LEU A 1064 -27.03 34.44 -48.53
CA LEU A 1064 -26.69 35.71 -47.90
C LEU A 1064 -25.63 36.44 -48.73
N ILE A 1065 -26.00 37.60 -49.27
CA ILE A 1065 -25.16 38.41 -50.16
C ILE A 1065 -24.41 39.45 -49.32
N ILE A 1066 -23.10 39.32 -49.26
CA ILE A 1066 -22.20 40.22 -48.55
C ILE A 1066 -21.75 41.34 -49.49
N LEU A 1067 -22.01 42.59 -49.08
CA LEU A 1067 -21.64 43.82 -49.78
C LEU A 1067 -20.52 44.54 -49.03
N SER A 1068 -19.70 45.32 -49.74
CA SER A 1068 -18.48 45.94 -49.18
C SER A 1068 -18.70 47.03 -48.14
N ALA A 1069 -19.88 47.68 -48.13
CA ALA A 1069 -20.18 48.81 -47.24
C ALA A 1069 -21.66 48.88 -46.81
N GLN A 1070 -22.43 47.80 -47.01
CA GLN A 1070 -23.85 47.71 -46.67
C GLN A 1070 -24.13 46.43 -45.90
N ASP A 1071 -25.26 46.41 -45.19
CA ASP A 1071 -25.70 45.22 -44.46
C ASP A 1071 -25.93 44.03 -45.42
N PRO A 1072 -25.71 42.79 -44.96
CA PRO A 1072 -25.97 41.60 -45.76
C PRO A 1072 -27.41 41.54 -46.25
N VAL A 1073 -27.60 41.16 -47.52
CA VAL A 1073 -28.94 40.93 -48.09
C VAL A 1073 -29.26 39.45 -48.02
N HIS A 1074 -30.28 39.10 -47.24
CA HIS A 1074 -30.77 37.73 -47.07
C HIS A 1074 -31.80 37.37 -48.14
N LEU A 1075 -31.72 36.14 -48.63
CA LEU A 1075 -32.68 35.50 -49.52
C LEU A 1075 -32.93 34.08 -49.01
N SER A 1076 -34.17 33.78 -48.63
CA SER A 1076 -34.61 32.41 -48.35
C SER A 1076 -34.73 31.64 -49.67
N LEU A 1077 -34.15 30.44 -49.73
CA LEU A 1077 -34.29 29.56 -50.88
C LEU A 1077 -35.40 28.54 -50.61
N ASP A 1078 -36.31 28.36 -51.58
CA ASP A 1078 -37.43 27.41 -51.46
C ASP A 1078 -36.97 25.99 -51.84
N ILE A 1079 -36.08 25.43 -51.02
CA ILE A 1079 -35.48 24.09 -51.16
C ILE A 1079 -35.12 23.51 -49.78
N ALA A 1080 -35.22 22.19 -49.63
CA ALA A 1080 -34.76 21.46 -48.47
C ALA A 1080 -33.32 20.96 -48.64
N GLN A 1081 -32.60 20.75 -47.53
CA GLN A 1081 -31.24 20.18 -47.57
C GLN A 1081 -31.19 18.85 -48.31
N VAL A 1082 -32.21 18.00 -48.12
CA VAL A 1082 -32.30 16.67 -48.76
C VAL A 1082 -32.26 16.78 -50.28
N GLU A 1083 -32.96 17.75 -50.87
CA GLU A 1083 -32.96 17.96 -52.33
C GLU A 1083 -31.58 18.37 -52.84
N VAL A 1084 -30.85 19.22 -52.09
CA VAL A 1084 -29.47 19.60 -52.40
C VAL A 1084 -28.54 18.39 -52.29
N SER A 1085 -28.72 17.55 -51.29
CA SER A 1085 -27.97 16.30 -51.11
C SER A 1085 -28.24 15.30 -52.25
N GLU A 1086 -29.48 15.19 -52.70
CA GLU A 1086 -29.89 14.35 -53.84
C GLU A 1086 -29.18 14.81 -55.12
N TRP A 1087 -29.25 16.11 -55.46
CA TRP A 1087 -28.57 16.67 -56.63
C TRP A 1087 -27.05 16.51 -56.57
N SER A 1088 -26.45 16.68 -55.39
CA SER A 1088 -25.02 16.46 -55.19
C SER A 1088 -24.63 14.99 -55.37
N THR A 1089 -25.43 14.06 -54.85
CA THR A 1089 -25.19 12.61 -54.97
C THR A 1089 -25.38 12.13 -56.40
N GLU A 1090 -26.42 12.62 -57.08
CA GLU A 1090 -26.68 12.36 -58.49
C GLU A 1090 -25.54 12.86 -59.37
N LEU A 1091 -25.03 14.09 -59.15
CA LEU A 1091 -23.88 14.59 -59.91
C LEU A 1091 -22.60 13.77 -59.65
N GLN A 1092 -22.39 13.32 -58.42
CA GLN A 1092 -21.24 12.47 -58.06
C GLN A 1092 -21.32 11.06 -58.66
N SER A 1093 -22.49 10.45 -58.73
CA SER A 1093 -22.66 9.14 -59.38
C SER A 1093 -22.38 9.25 -60.88
N ILE A 1094 -22.91 10.29 -61.53
CA ILE A 1094 -22.67 10.55 -62.97
C ILE A 1094 -21.18 10.76 -63.25
N THR A 1095 -20.46 11.49 -62.40
CA THR A 1095 -19.02 11.78 -62.59
C THR A 1095 -18.10 10.62 -62.23
N LYS A 1096 -18.53 9.67 -61.37
CA LYS A 1096 -17.78 8.43 -61.08
C LYS A 1096 -17.88 7.40 -62.21
N ASP A 1097 -19.00 7.39 -62.94
CA ASP A 1097 -19.24 6.51 -64.10
C ASP A 1097 -18.73 7.11 -65.43
N ALA A 1098 -18.01 8.24 -65.37
CA ALA A 1098 -17.40 8.90 -66.52
C ALA A 1098 -16.23 8.06 -67.07
N GLY A 1099 -16.56 7.16 -68.00
CA GLY A 1099 -15.66 6.16 -68.58
C GLY A 1099 -16.37 5.03 -69.33
N SER A 1100 -17.71 4.94 -69.23
CA SER A 1100 -18.54 4.00 -70.00
C SER A 1100 -19.20 4.67 -71.22
N SER A 1101 -19.52 3.87 -72.23
CA SER A 1101 -19.76 4.23 -73.64
C SER A 1101 -21.01 5.07 -73.99
N ASP A 1102 -21.62 5.80 -73.04
CA ASP A 1102 -22.93 6.46 -73.23
C ASP A 1102 -22.95 7.96 -72.83
N ASP A 1103 -22.09 8.75 -73.47
CA ASP A 1103 -21.89 10.20 -73.21
C ASP A 1103 -23.18 11.05 -73.30
N HIS A 1104 -24.14 10.67 -74.14
CA HIS A 1104 -25.38 11.46 -74.33
C HIS A 1104 -26.37 11.34 -73.17
N LEU A 1105 -26.44 10.18 -72.51
CA LEU A 1105 -27.31 9.98 -71.36
C LEU A 1105 -26.77 10.74 -70.14
N GLN A 1106 -25.46 10.66 -69.92
CA GLN A 1106 -24.75 11.38 -68.86
C GLN A 1106 -24.88 12.91 -69.03
N GLN A 1107 -24.79 13.41 -70.27
CA GLN A 1107 -24.96 14.83 -70.57
C GLN A 1107 -26.39 15.33 -70.24
N ASN A 1108 -27.43 14.53 -70.51
CA ASN A 1108 -28.81 14.92 -70.21
C ASN A 1108 -29.10 14.97 -68.70
N LEU A 1109 -28.51 14.05 -67.91
CA LEU A 1109 -28.65 14.03 -66.45
C LEU A 1109 -27.96 15.24 -65.81
N ILE A 1110 -26.75 15.60 -66.27
CA ILE A 1110 -26.04 16.82 -65.81
C ILE A 1110 -26.87 18.07 -66.13
N VAL A 1111 -27.46 18.17 -67.33
CA VAL A 1111 -28.33 19.29 -67.70
C VAL A 1111 -29.60 19.35 -66.82
N GLY A 1112 -30.13 18.20 -66.40
CA GLY A 1112 -31.20 18.11 -65.42
C GLY A 1112 -30.84 18.82 -64.11
N VAL A 1113 -29.75 18.39 -63.48
CA VAL A 1113 -29.24 19.02 -62.24
C VAL A 1113 -28.98 20.52 -62.44
N LEU A 1114 -28.33 20.93 -63.53
CA LEU A 1114 -28.04 22.35 -63.79
C LEU A 1114 -29.29 23.23 -63.97
N ARG A 1115 -30.40 22.65 -64.46
CA ARG A 1115 -31.68 23.34 -64.59
C ARG A 1115 -32.33 23.55 -63.22
N GLU A 1116 -32.28 22.54 -62.35
CA GLU A 1116 -32.76 22.65 -60.98
C GLU A 1116 -31.97 23.71 -60.19
N LEU A 1117 -30.62 23.70 -60.31
CA LEU A 1117 -29.77 24.73 -59.71
C LEU A 1117 -30.12 26.14 -60.21
N TRP A 1118 -30.47 26.28 -61.49
CA TRP A 1118 -30.89 27.55 -62.05
C TRP A 1118 -32.22 28.01 -61.47
N GLN A 1119 -33.24 27.15 -61.50
CA GLN A 1119 -34.60 27.49 -61.09
C GLN A 1119 -34.67 27.84 -59.60
N HIS A 1120 -34.05 27.03 -58.75
CA HIS A 1120 -34.25 27.09 -57.31
C HIS A 1120 -33.22 27.93 -56.56
N ILE A 1121 -32.02 28.13 -57.13
CA ILE A 1121 -30.92 28.82 -56.44
C ILE A 1121 -30.45 30.04 -57.22
N VAL A 1122 -29.99 29.85 -58.46
CA VAL A 1122 -29.23 30.87 -59.17
C VAL A 1122 -30.12 31.97 -59.76
N ALA A 1123 -31.28 31.66 -60.34
CA ALA A 1123 -32.19 32.66 -60.91
C ALA A 1123 -32.78 33.62 -59.84
N PRO A 1124 -33.22 33.15 -58.65
CA PRO A 1124 -33.58 34.02 -57.54
C PRO A 1124 -32.45 34.98 -57.15
N ILE A 1125 -31.23 34.47 -57.01
CA ILE A 1125 -30.06 35.28 -56.64
C ILE A 1125 -29.71 36.30 -57.74
N VAL A 1126 -29.75 35.90 -59.01
CA VAL A 1126 -29.51 36.78 -60.16
C VAL A 1126 -30.52 37.94 -60.19
N THR A 1127 -31.77 37.67 -59.82
CA THR A 1127 -32.83 38.70 -59.75
C THR A 1127 -32.47 39.78 -58.73
N VAL A 1128 -32.06 39.38 -57.52
CA VAL A 1128 -31.61 40.31 -56.48
C VAL A 1128 -30.31 41.02 -56.89
N LEU A 1129 -29.34 40.29 -57.45
CA LEU A 1129 -28.05 40.88 -57.86
C LEU A 1129 -28.20 41.95 -58.94
N LYS A 1130 -29.18 41.84 -59.84
CA LYS A 1130 -29.44 42.87 -60.88
C LYS A 1130 -29.78 44.25 -60.28
N GLU A 1131 -30.33 44.27 -59.07
CA GLU A 1131 -30.64 45.51 -58.34
C GLU A 1131 -29.44 46.04 -57.55
N LEU A 1132 -28.53 45.15 -57.14
CA LEU A 1132 -27.39 45.48 -56.28
C LEU A 1132 -26.10 45.83 -57.06
N ILE A 1133 -25.85 45.18 -58.19
CA ILE A 1133 -24.60 45.30 -58.95
C ILE A 1133 -24.84 45.37 -60.46
N ARG A 1134 -23.85 45.89 -61.20
CA ARG A 1134 -23.93 45.98 -62.66
C ARG A 1134 -23.76 44.59 -63.31
N PRO A 1135 -24.49 44.28 -64.38
CA PRO A 1135 -24.22 43.09 -65.20
C PRO A 1135 -22.77 43.06 -65.68
N ARG A 1136 -22.21 41.85 -65.81
CA ARG A 1136 -20.80 41.50 -66.08
C ARG A 1136 -19.82 41.79 -64.96
N SER A 1137 -20.30 42.20 -63.78
CA SER A 1137 -19.45 42.26 -62.59
C SER A 1137 -19.04 40.85 -62.16
N ARG A 1138 -17.92 40.79 -61.43
CA ARG A 1138 -17.46 39.55 -60.79
C ARG A 1138 -18.26 39.29 -59.51
N ILE A 1139 -18.67 38.05 -59.31
CA ILE A 1139 -19.32 37.58 -58.09
C ILE A 1139 -18.54 36.40 -57.51
N TRP A 1140 -18.61 36.24 -56.19
CA TRP A 1140 -17.93 35.16 -55.48
C TRP A 1140 -18.95 34.25 -54.81
N TRP A 1141 -18.96 32.97 -55.17
CA TRP A 1141 -19.74 31.94 -54.49
C TRP A 1141 -18.95 31.43 -53.29
N CYS A 1142 -19.58 31.44 -52.12
CA CYS A 1142 -19.08 30.82 -50.89
C CYS A 1142 -20.05 29.71 -50.43
N PRO A 1143 -20.15 28.61 -51.19
CA PRO A 1143 -21.08 27.53 -50.87
C PRO A 1143 -20.66 26.79 -49.60
N THR A 1144 -21.61 26.30 -48.82
CA THR A 1144 -21.39 25.37 -47.70
C THR A 1144 -21.70 23.93 -48.10
N THR A 1145 -21.20 22.96 -47.33
CA THR A 1145 -21.66 21.55 -47.34
C THR A 1145 -21.90 20.98 -48.75
N GLU A 1146 -23.09 20.50 -49.07
CA GLU A 1146 -23.47 19.87 -50.33
C GLU A 1146 -23.43 20.84 -51.52
N PHE A 1147 -23.59 22.16 -51.30
CA PHE A 1147 -23.42 23.16 -52.36
C PHE A 1147 -22.00 23.25 -52.89
N THR A 1148 -20.98 22.82 -52.13
CA THR A 1148 -19.58 22.89 -52.57
C THR A 1148 -19.28 21.98 -53.77
N LEU A 1149 -20.11 20.97 -53.98
CA LEU A 1149 -19.96 19.96 -55.02
C LEU A 1149 -20.78 20.30 -56.27
N LEU A 1150 -21.62 21.33 -56.20
CA LEU A 1150 -22.56 21.69 -57.26
C LEU A 1150 -21.98 22.80 -58.18
N PRO A 1151 -22.10 22.65 -59.51
CA PRO A 1151 -21.53 23.59 -60.49
C PRO A 1151 -22.44 24.81 -60.68
N LEU A 1152 -22.59 25.65 -59.65
CA LEU A 1152 -23.46 26.84 -59.64
C LEU A 1152 -23.17 27.80 -60.80
N HIS A 1153 -21.90 27.88 -61.21
CA HIS A 1153 -21.43 28.74 -62.30
C HIS A 1153 -21.96 28.32 -63.68
N ALA A 1154 -22.28 27.02 -63.83
CA ALA A 1154 -22.84 26.45 -65.04
C ALA A 1154 -24.37 26.38 -65.00
N ALA A 1155 -25.02 26.84 -63.93
CA ALA A 1155 -26.47 26.83 -63.86
C ALA A 1155 -27.08 27.68 -64.99
N GLY A 1156 -28.11 27.14 -65.62
CA GLY A 1156 -28.87 27.81 -66.68
C GLY A 1156 -30.20 27.13 -66.91
N SER A 1157 -31.11 27.81 -67.59
CA SER A 1157 -32.42 27.23 -67.92
C SER A 1157 -32.33 26.10 -68.97
N TYR A 1158 -31.27 26.08 -69.79
CA TYR A 1158 -31.00 25.09 -70.83
C TYR A 1158 -32.21 24.80 -71.74
N VAL A 1159 -33.03 25.82 -71.95
CA VAL A 1159 -34.04 25.88 -73.01
C VAL A 1159 -33.50 26.71 -74.17
N LYS A 1160 -34.11 26.63 -75.35
CA LYS A 1160 -33.68 27.40 -76.53
C LYS A 1160 -33.81 28.91 -76.24
N ASN A 1161 -32.71 29.68 -76.35
CA ASN A 1161 -32.59 31.08 -75.92
C ASN A 1161 -32.75 31.30 -74.39
N GLY A 1162 -32.53 30.26 -73.61
CA GLY A 1162 -32.61 30.32 -72.16
C GLY A 1162 -31.40 31.00 -71.53
N ASP A 1163 -31.66 31.81 -70.52
CA ASP A 1163 -30.66 32.49 -69.70
C ASP A 1163 -29.73 31.49 -68.99
N LYS A 1164 -28.44 31.84 -68.92
CA LYS A 1164 -27.40 31.18 -68.12
C LYS A 1164 -26.70 32.17 -67.21
N LEU A 1165 -26.12 31.70 -66.11
CA LEU A 1165 -25.41 32.59 -65.19
C LEU A 1165 -24.24 33.35 -65.85
N SER A 1166 -23.53 32.68 -66.77
CA SER A 1166 -22.43 33.27 -67.54
C SER A 1166 -22.84 34.47 -68.40
N ASP A 1167 -24.12 34.60 -68.73
CA ASP A 1167 -24.64 35.71 -69.52
C ASP A 1167 -24.73 37.00 -68.68
N PHE A 1168 -24.83 36.86 -67.36
CA PHE A 1168 -25.00 37.98 -66.42
C PHE A 1168 -23.74 38.31 -65.62
N TYR A 1169 -23.00 37.32 -65.11
CA TYR A 1169 -21.92 37.57 -64.14
C TYR A 1169 -20.71 36.66 -64.33
N ILE A 1170 -19.53 37.16 -63.96
CA ILE A 1170 -18.30 36.37 -63.91
C ILE A 1170 -18.25 35.66 -62.55
N SER A 1171 -18.46 34.35 -62.55
CA SER A 1171 -18.46 33.54 -61.32
C SER A 1171 -17.05 33.21 -60.85
N SER A 1172 -16.81 33.31 -59.55
CA SER A 1172 -15.60 32.82 -58.88
C SER A 1172 -16.00 32.14 -57.57
N TYR A 1173 -15.14 31.32 -57.00
CA TYR A 1173 -15.43 30.57 -55.78
C TYR A 1173 -14.44 30.91 -54.68
N THR A 1174 -14.92 30.94 -53.45
CA THR A 1174 -14.07 31.01 -52.27
C THR A 1174 -14.56 30.03 -51.20
N PRO A 1175 -13.65 29.30 -50.54
CA PRO A 1175 -14.04 28.39 -49.47
C PRO A 1175 -14.52 29.12 -48.20
N THR A 1176 -14.01 30.32 -47.92
CA THR A 1176 -14.41 31.20 -46.80
C THR A 1176 -14.13 32.68 -47.16
N LEU A 1177 -14.75 33.62 -46.44
CA LEU A 1177 -14.46 35.06 -46.55
C LEU A 1177 -13.03 35.37 -46.10
N ALA A 1178 -12.57 34.73 -45.01
CA ALA A 1178 -11.21 34.91 -44.50
C ALA A 1178 -10.12 34.40 -45.47
N ALA A 1179 -10.41 33.37 -46.28
CA ALA A 1179 -9.50 32.90 -47.32
C ALA A 1179 -9.40 33.91 -48.48
N LEU A 1180 -10.53 34.49 -48.88
CA LEU A 1180 -10.57 35.51 -49.93
C LEU A 1180 -9.79 36.77 -49.54
N ILE A 1181 -9.95 37.25 -48.30
CA ILE A 1181 -9.20 38.40 -47.77
C ILE A 1181 -7.69 38.12 -47.81
N ARG A 1182 -7.25 36.95 -47.33
CA ARG A 1182 -5.83 36.57 -47.34
C ARG A 1182 -5.25 36.47 -48.74
N ALA A 1183 -5.97 35.84 -49.67
CA ALA A 1183 -5.55 35.75 -51.07
C ALA A 1183 -5.33 37.14 -51.68
N ARG A 1184 -6.18 38.11 -51.36
CA ARG A 1184 -6.01 39.51 -51.82
C ARG A 1184 -4.83 40.22 -51.16
N GLN A 1185 -4.54 39.94 -49.89
CA GLN A 1185 -3.41 40.52 -49.17
C GLN A 1185 -2.05 40.00 -49.68
N GLN A 1186 -1.93 38.71 -50.00
CA GLN A 1186 -0.69 38.12 -50.53
C GLN A 1186 -0.31 38.66 -51.91
N VAL A 1187 -1.28 38.93 -52.78
CA VAL A 1187 -1.04 39.53 -54.11
C VAL A 1187 -0.41 40.94 -54.02
N SER A 1188 -0.56 41.64 -52.89
CA SER A 1188 0.07 42.96 -52.68
C SER A 1188 1.57 42.89 -52.36
N LEU A 1189 2.07 41.76 -51.88
CA LEU A 1189 3.49 41.54 -51.54
C LEU A 1189 4.28 40.92 -52.70
N ASP A 1190 3.65 40.09 -53.54
CA ASP A 1190 4.29 39.41 -54.69
C ASP A 1190 4.26 40.21 -56.01
N ALA A 1191 3.92 41.50 -55.97
CA ALA A 1191 3.98 42.39 -57.15
C ALA A 1191 5.42 42.61 -57.69
N SER A 1192 6.42 41.89 -57.18
CA SER A 1192 7.78 41.84 -57.71
C SER A 1192 8.29 40.42 -57.97
N THR A 1193 7.55 39.56 -58.67
CA THR A 1193 8.06 38.69 -59.77
C THR A 1193 7.02 37.61 -60.16
N PRO A 1194 6.77 37.38 -61.46
CA PRO A 1194 5.89 36.30 -61.89
C PRO A 1194 6.68 34.99 -61.99
N HIS A 1195 6.31 33.97 -61.21
CA HIS A 1195 6.66 32.59 -61.52
C HIS A 1195 5.38 31.80 -61.82
N PHE A 1196 5.19 31.52 -63.10
CA PHE A 1196 4.40 30.38 -63.58
C PHE A 1196 5.05 29.09 -63.08
N VAL A 1197 4.27 28.24 -62.39
CA VAL A 1197 3.88 26.86 -62.75
C VAL A 1197 2.85 26.39 -61.73
#